data_AF-A0A410WSD5-F1
#
_entry.id   AF-A0A410WSD5-F1
#
_cell.length_a   1.000
_cell.length_b   1.000
_cell.length_c   1.000
_cell.angle_alpha   90.00
_cell.angle_beta   90.00
_cell.angle_gamma   90.00
#
_symmetry.space_group_name_H-M   'P 1'
#
loop_
_entity.id
_entity.type
_entity.pdbx_description
1 polymer ?
#
loop_
_entity_poly.entity_id
_entity_poly.type
_entity_poly.pdbx_seq_one_letter_code
_entity_poly.pdbx_strand_id
1 'polypeptide(L)'
;MSVSQPVSALLVFHAHLPYVYRPGSGLTLEEYWFHEAMCDVYLPFADCMDRLLNGKVCSAVTLSVSPVLLSMWENPDLQQRTREILKRRVELGHKEKERLADKPGPASLASRYAGRYTDMLALFDKIDGKIIPRLRLYADHGLIQLIPAAATHPFLPLFKTEEAAFAQLYTAVTEFRRYFGFAPSGIWLPECGYTPMLEPILLRLGLRFTILEAPEDKAGDSGQGPAAPYVTPDGLRVFTRDAAASALVWSRDSGYPGHPDYREYYRDIGYELGRGTPAEQAYIRPYVLPDGTSVATGYKYCRITGAAGGADEAGGKAPYDAGRAAELAAVHARHFLASLGAAEPATTGGAAVDAAGSAADWAAAVPTVQAAAGLASPASAAAKRQPAEAPPASAPAGDAARQTRAELSDAELRYDRQASCAAPEAEPVRLSASYAGESGARPQAASVSEARLLPPRPVAVCAFDLELFGHWWHEGPLWLETLLREGDREQRRRYTASGSHSGPSLPDSEKQPVFLTPSLYEKRYAFGKGTAPVLSSWGRGGDARVWLNPATDWMYPLLHAAEEAMALAAARAARTDTAARKAHQALNVELDAISSSDPFSFYSSDPGPNRRDDENLSHTAITDRILRQAARELMLAQSSDWAFMIEAGEMAGYAAGRFHEHRNNFYQLLPILDDIDERQPAVLSPEKLELLHRMERSASLFPDVNWRAYLTGYLSETLAGKKRSQAPASALAAPLLEEQTAAQESETGKPSAGSSQAKPPAANSFTTGPNTGKKTSLRVLVLAWEFPPHLIGGLGRAVGDLTAQLARDGHTVHVITCRRDDEASDSLWNGVHVHRVEVLQSPESPAFLDWVFRLNIAMILRMERLLEENQELRFDILHAHDWLVYYAARDCRQALRLPLVATLHATEHGRKLGRLDDPVSRKIHAAESSLAELADKLIVCSDSMAEEVTSLFNLKKSGVTVIPNGLPAASDAESSRKPHPAPACAGDSGRTLRSAFAKRRILYLGRLVPEKNVPLLLAAFPYVLEQFPETELVIAGTGPEAASLSGLAAPFGDRVRFTGFADEAAKAELLAEADVCAIPSLYEPFGIVALEAMRAGVPLVAADTGGLAGLVEDGVDGFRLPPADPRAWAGKICLLLGDPELAALFTKRASAKLHTCFNMKEIGAATANVYQSAINCQRSTKTC
;
A
#
# COMPACT_ATOMS: atom_id res chain seq x y z
N MET A 1 27.65 21.78 41.64
CA MET A 1 26.83 21.14 40.59
C MET A 1 27.67 20.02 40.01
N SER A 2 27.17 18.79 40.06
CA SER A 2 27.87 17.61 39.52
C SER A 2 27.99 17.80 38.00
N VAL A 3 29.21 17.96 37.49
CA VAL A 3 29.48 18.02 36.05
C VAL A 3 29.02 16.68 35.47
N SER A 4 27.92 16.67 34.71
CA SER A 4 27.46 15.48 34.00
C SER A 4 28.59 14.98 33.12
N GLN A 5 28.88 13.67 33.17
CA GLN A 5 29.92 13.11 32.29
C GLN A 5 29.51 13.32 30.83
N PRO A 6 30.45 13.68 29.93
CA PRO A 6 30.13 13.87 28.53
C PRO A 6 29.60 12.58 27.91
N VAL A 7 28.43 12.64 27.27
CA VAL A 7 27.78 11.49 26.63
C VAL A 7 28.39 11.27 25.23
N SER A 8 28.57 10.01 24.84
CA SER A 8 29.00 9.66 23.48
C SER A 8 27.82 9.72 22.52
N ALA A 9 28.05 10.02 21.25
CA ALA A 9 27.01 10.00 20.22
C ALA A 9 27.24 8.88 19.20
N LEU A 10 26.13 8.35 18.67
CA LEU A 10 26.08 7.39 17.59
C LEU A 10 25.34 8.06 16.42
N LEU A 11 26.09 8.50 15.42
CA LEU A 11 25.53 9.13 14.22
C LEU A 11 25.13 8.04 13.21
N VAL A 12 23.86 8.00 12.85
CA VAL A 12 23.30 7.06 11.86
C VAL A 12 22.73 7.84 10.70
N PHE A 13 23.20 7.52 9.50
CA PHE A 13 22.65 8.06 8.25
C PHE A 13 21.96 6.93 7.49
N HIS A 14 20.71 7.14 7.09
CA HIS A 14 19.94 6.21 6.28
C HIS A 14 19.87 6.72 4.84
N ALA A 15 20.43 5.97 3.89
CA ALA A 15 20.40 6.31 2.47
C ALA A 15 19.42 5.37 1.75
N HIS A 16 18.35 5.95 1.19
CA HIS A 16 17.30 5.21 0.53
C HIS A 16 16.58 6.01 -0.55
N LEU A 17 16.29 5.34 -1.66
CA LEU A 17 15.32 5.78 -2.66
C LEU A 17 14.51 4.57 -3.13
N PRO A 18 13.22 4.74 -3.48
CA PRO A 18 12.44 3.70 -4.12
C PRO A 18 13.04 3.37 -5.49
N TYR A 19 12.75 2.17 -6.00
CA TYR A 19 13.23 1.76 -7.31
C TYR A 19 12.51 2.57 -8.40
N VAL A 20 13.23 3.44 -9.12
CA VAL A 20 12.65 4.37 -10.10
C VAL A 20 13.09 4.12 -11.55
N TYR A 21 14.02 3.20 -11.78
CA TYR A 21 14.56 2.93 -13.12
C TYR A 21 13.50 2.32 -14.06
N ARG A 22 13.38 2.91 -15.26
CA ARG A 22 12.59 2.34 -16.37
C ARG A 22 13.41 2.35 -17.67
N PRO A 23 13.65 1.19 -18.29
CA PRO A 23 14.38 1.12 -19.55
C PRO A 23 13.56 1.77 -20.67
N GLY A 24 14.21 2.58 -21.52
CA GLY A 24 13.62 3.14 -22.73
C GLY A 24 12.62 4.30 -22.56
N SER A 25 12.22 4.68 -21.34
CA SER A 25 11.23 5.76 -21.10
C SER A 25 11.78 7.19 -21.25
N GLY A 26 13.09 7.36 -21.47
CA GLY A 26 13.76 8.64 -21.29
C GLY A 26 13.81 9.06 -19.81
N LEU A 27 14.29 10.27 -19.55
CA LEU A 27 14.38 10.85 -18.20
C LEU A 27 12.99 11.31 -17.73
N THR A 28 12.41 10.62 -16.74
CA THR A 28 11.14 10.99 -16.09
C THR A 28 11.38 11.80 -14.81
N LEU A 29 10.33 12.35 -14.21
CA LEU A 29 10.43 13.09 -12.96
C LEU A 29 10.94 12.22 -11.80
N GLU A 30 10.53 10.96 -11.75
CA GLU A 30 10.83 10.08 -10.64
C GLU A 30 12.24 9.49 -10.76
N GLU A 31 12.70 9.24 -11.98
CA GLU A 31 14.11 8.94 -12.23
C GLU A 31 15.00 10.17 -11.94
N TYR A 32 14.49 11.39 -12.15
CA TYR A 32 15.22 12.62 -11.84
C TYR A 32 15.57 12.73 -10.35
N TRP A 33 14.75 12.23 -9.43
CA TRP A 33 15.05 12.20 -8.00
C TRP A 33 16.37 11.48 -7.69
N PHE A 34 16.63 10.36 -8.39
CA PHE A 34 17.89 9.63 -8.25
C PHE A 34 19.09 10.49 -8.68
N HIS A 35 18.98 11.18 -9.83
CA HIS A 35 20.06 12.01 -10.34
C HIS A 35 20.29 13.27 -9.52
N GLU A 36 19.23 13.86 -8.98
CA GLU A 36 19.32 14.98 -8.05
C GLU A 36 20.05 14.56 -6.76
N ALA A 37 19.67 13.43 -6.17
CA ALA A 37 20.35 12.88 -5.00
C ALA A 37 21.82 12.53 -5.29
N MET A 38 22.14 11.98 -6.47
CA MET A 38 23.53 11.76 -6.88
C MET A 38 24.35 13.05 -6.89
N CYS A 39 23.81 14.14 -7.45
CA CYS A 39 24.52 15.41 -7.57
C CYS A 39 24.64 16.16 -6.23
N ASP A 40 23.59 16.12 -5.41
CA ASP A 40 23.45 17.03 -4.27
C ASP A 40 23.71 16.35 -2.92
N VAL A 41 23.66 15.01 -2.86
CA VAL A 41 23.81 14.20 -1.63
C VAL A 41 24.99 13.24 -1.73
N TYR A 42 24.92 12.25 -2.62
CA TYR A 42 25.81 11.09 -2.56
C TYR A 42 27.24 11.39 -3.00
N LEU A 43 27.43 12.16 -4.08
CA LEU A 43 28.78 12.60 -4.49
C LEU A 43 29.38 13.61 -3.49
N PRO A 44 28.63 14.63 -3.00
CA PRO A 44 29.11 15.50 -1.93
C PRO A 44 29.47 14.76 -0.64
N PHE A 45 28.72 13.71 -0.28
CA PHE A 45 29.05 12.84 0.85
C PHE A 45 30.35 12.07 0.60
N ALA A 46 30.51 11.46 -0.58
CA ALA A 46 31.74 10.75 -0.93
C ALA A 46 32.98 11.66 -0.92
N ASP A 47 32.83 12.89 -1.41
CA ASP A 47 33.84 13.94 -1.40
C ASP A 47 34.19 14.41 0.03
N CYS A 48 33.18 14.58 0.88
CA CYS A 48 33.37 14.83 2.32
C CYS A 48 34.18 13.71 2.98
N MET A 49 33.80 12.46 2.76
CA MET A 49 34.50 11.29 3.30
C MET A 49 35.95 11.18 2.78
N ASP A 50 36.19 11.50 1.51
CA ASP A 50 37.53 11.57 0.93
C ASP A 50 38.42 12.61 1.64
N ARG A 51 37.87 13.81 1.92
CA ARG A 51 38.59 14.85 2.68
C ARG A 51 38.84 14.47 4.13
N LEU A 52 37.92 13.73 4.76
CA LEU A 52 38.10 13.23 6.13
C LEU A 52 39.17 12.12 6.18
N LEU A 53 39.15 11.20 5.20
CA LEU A 53 40.14 10.14 5.04
C LEU A 53 41.54 10.71 4.80
N ASN A 54 41.68 11.63 3.85
CA ASN A 54 42.95 12.32 3.58
C ASN A 54 43.44 13.13 4.79
N GLY A 55 42.49 13.70 5.56
CA GLY A 55 42.76 14.40 6.81
C GLY A 55 43.07 13.49 8.01
N LYS A 56 43.03 12.15 7.84
CA LYS A 56 43.24 11.16 8.90
C LYS A 56 42.34 11.37 10.13
N VAL A 57 41.09 11.73 9.89
CA VAL A 57 40.06 11.84 10.94
C VAL A 57 39.68 10.44 11.40
N CYS A 58 39.54 10.23 12.72
CA CYS A 58 39.20 8.91 13.29
C CYS A 58 37.77 8.83 13.82
N SER A 59 36.98 9.91 13.69
CA SER A 59 35.55 9.92 14.00
C SER A 59 34.77 9.08 12.99
N ALA A 60 34.03 8.09 13.48
CA ALA A 60 33.27 7.16 12.66
C ALA A 60 31.76 7.46 12.70
N VAL A 61 31.08 7.14 11.61
CA VAL A 61 29.60 7.20 11.49
C VAL A 61 29.04 5.83 11.11
N THR A 62 27.74 5.62 11.32
CA THR A 62 27.03 4.44 10.81
C THR A 62 26.24 4.86 9.57
N LEU A 63 26.39 4.11 8.47
CA LEU A 63 25.66 4.34 7.22
C LEU A 63 24.82 3.10 6.90
N SER A 64 23.51 3.27 6.89
CA SER A 64 22.57 2.33 6.31
C SER A 64 22.39 2.62 4.82
N VAL A 65 22.42 1.59 3.98
CA VAL A 65 22.10 1.72 2.54
C VAL A 65 21.10 0.63 2.14
N SER A 66 20.00 1.01 1.47
CA SER A 66 19.04 0.01 0.98
C SER A 66 19.61 -0.78 -0.22
N PRO A 67 19.31 -2.09 -0.33
CA PRO A 67 19.70 -2.90 -1.49
C PRO A 67 19.15 -2.39 -2.82
N VAL A 68 17.94 -1.81 -2.84
CA VAL A 68 17.38 -1.11 -4.01
C VAL A 68 18.30 0.03 -4.47
N LEU A 69 18.80 0.86 -3.55
CA LEU A 69 19.67 1.98 -3.90
C LEU A 69 21.03 1.50 -4.44
N LEU A 70 21.61 0.45 -3.83
CA LEU A 70 22.83 -0.19 -4.35
C LEU A 70 22.64 -0.68 -5.79
N SER A 71 21.49 -1.30 -6.08
CA SER A 71 21.16 -1.76 -7.43
C SER A 71 21.07 -0.62 -8.44
N MET A 72 20.51 0.53 -8.05
CA MET A 72 20.45 1.72 -8.91
C MET A 72 21.81 2.38 -9.11
N TRP A 73 22.67 2.41 -8.09
CA TRP A 73 24.05 2.91 -8.24
C TRP A 73 24.91 2.06 -9.17
N GLU A 74 24.67 0.74 -9.25
CA GLU A 74 25.38 -0.17 -10.16
C GLU A 74 24.85 -0.08 -11.62
N ASN A 75 23.64 0.46 -11.82
CA ASN A 75 22.99 0.49 -13.13
C ASN A 75 23.74 1.41 -14.14
N PRO A 76 24.26 0.87 -15.27
CA PRO A 76 25.05 1.64 -16.24
C PRO A 76 24.27 2.77 -16.93
N ASP A 77 22.97 2.58 -17.18
CA ASP A 77 22.15 3.60 -17.83
C ASP A 77 21.97 4.81 -16.91
N LEU A 78 21.71 4.56 -15.62
CA LEU A 78 21.61 5.61 -14.62
C LEU A 78 22.95 6.31 -14.39
N GLN A 79 24.07 5.59 -14.42
CA GLN A 79 25.41 6.19 -14.35
C GLN A 79 25.68 7.12 -15.53
N GLN A 80 25.35 6.67 -16.75
CA GLN A 80 25.52 7.47 -17.96
C GLN A 80 24.65 8.74 -17.93
N ARG A 81 23.38 8.62 -17.55
CA ARG A 81 22.47 9.77 -17.41
C ARG A 81 22.92 10.75 -16.33
N THR A 82 23.44 10.26 -15.20
CA THR A 82 24.02 11.09 -14.14
C THR A 82 25.19 11.93 -14.66
N ARG A 83 26.09 11.30 -15.44
CA ARG A 83 27.23 12.00 -16.07
C ARG A 83 26.76 13.11 -17.01
N GLU A 84 25.73 12.84 -17.82
CA GLU A 84 25.15 13.83 -18.73
C GLU A 84 24.50 15.00 -17.99
N ILE A 85 23.76 14.72 -16.91
CA ILE A 85 23.15 15.76 -16.06
C ILE A 85 24.23 16.63 -15.41
N LEU A 86 25.30 16.04 -14.86
CA LEU A 86 26.42 16.80 -14.29
C LEU A 86 27.06 17.73 -15.35
N LYS A 87 27.31 17.23 -16.57
CA LYS A 87 27.83 18.05 -17.68
C LYS A 87 26.90 19.22 -18.01
N ARG A 88 25.59 18.97 -18.08
CA ARG A 88 24.59 20.03 -18.33
C ARG A 88 24.54 21.04 -17.20
N ARG A 89 24.67 20.60 -15.93
CA ARG A 89 24.74 21.52 -14.78
C ARG A 89 25.99 22.39 -14.84
N VAL A 90 27.16 21.85 -15.21
CA VAL A 90 28.38 22.66 -15.43
C VAL A 90 28.18 23.69 -16.54
N GLU A 91 27.62 23.27 -17.68
CA GLU A 91 27.32 24.16 -18.81
C GLU A 91 26.37 25.31 -18.39
N LEU A 92 25.28 24.97 -17.68
CA LEU A 92 24.31 25.94 -17.17
C LEU A 92 24.98 26.98 -16.26
N GLY A 93 25.94 26.58 -15.43
CA GLY A 93 26.67 27.50 -14.55
C GLY A 93 27.49 28.53 -15.30
N HIS A 94 28.11 28.15 -16.42
CA HIS A 94 28.80 29.10 -17.29
C HIS A 94 27.82 30.08 -17.95
N LYS A 95 26.67 29.61 -18.42
CA LYS A 95 25.62 30.48 -18.97
C LYS A 95 25.02 31.42 -17.93
N GLU A 96 24.80 30.94 -16.70
CA GLU A 96 24.30 31.76 -15.60
C GLU A 96 25.30 32.85 -15.22
N LYS A 97 26.60 32.54 -15.22
CA LYS A 97 27.65 33.55 -14.99
C LYS A 97 27.60 34.67 -16.02
N GLU A 98 27.41 34.34 -17.30
CA GLU A 98 27.28 35.32 -18.39
C GLU A 98 25.98 36.12 -18.27
N ARG A 99 24.85 35.44 -18.06
CA ARG A 99 23.52 36.07 -17.91
C ARG A 99 23.47 37.05 -16.72
N LEU A 100 24.23 36.75 -15.67
CA LEU A 100 24.26 37.53 -14.43
C LEU A 100 25.47 38.48 -14.35
N ALA A 101 26.20 38.73 -15.45
CA ALA A 101 27.44 39.52 -15.43
C ALA A 101 27.28 40.91 -14.78
N ASP A 102 26.12 41.55 -14.95
CA ASP A 102 25.80 42.86 -14.36
C ASP A 102 25.37 42.78 -12.87
N LYS A 103 25.29 41.58 -12.30
CA LYS A 103 24.89 41.28 -10.92
C LYS A 103 26.01 40.52 -10.20
N PRO A 104 27.03 41.21 -9.67
CA PRO A 104 28.28 40.59 -9.19
C PRO A 104 28.08 39.53 -8.09
N GLY A 105 27.12 39.72 -7.17
CA GLY A 105 26.79 38.73 -6.14
C GLY A 105 26.27 37.41 -6.74
N PRO A 106 25.12 37.42 -7.45
CA PRO A 106 24.61 36.24 -8.15
C PRO A 106 25.60 35.60 -9.15
N ALA A 107 26.38 36.39 -9.89
CA ALA A 107 27.40 35.85 -10.80
C ALA A 107 28.53 35.10 -10.07
N SER A 108 28.91 35.58 -8.88
CA SER A 108 29.87 34.88 -8.01
C SER A 108 29.30 33.54 -7.51
N LEU A 109 28.03 33.53 -7.09
CA LEU A 109 27.34 32.29 -6.68
C LEU A 109 27.21 31.30 -7.84
N ALA A 110 26.83 31.75 -9.04
CA ALA A 110 26.78 30.92 -10.23
C ALA A 110 28.15 30.28 -10.54
N SER A 111 29.23 31.05 -10.39
CA SER A 111 30.60 30.56 -10.56
C SER A 111 30.96 29.51 -9.50
N ARG A 112 30.53 29.69 -8.24
CA ARG A 112 30.73 28.72 -7.15
C ARG A 112 29.98 27.41 -7.42
N TYR A 113 28.72 27.48 -7.85
CA TYR A 113 27.95 26.29 -8.22
C TYR A 113 28.56 25.55 -9.41
N ALA A 114 28.99 26.28 -10.46
CA ALA A 114 29.68 25.70 -11.60
C ALA A 114 30.96 24.95 -11.17
N GLY A 115 31.75 25.55 -10.27
CA GLY A 115 32.93 24.92 -9.66
C GLY A 115 32.56 23.62 -8.95
N ARG A 116 31.58 23.66 -8.04
CA ARG A 116 31.10 22.47 -7.31
C ARG A 116 30.67 21.35 -8.27
N TYR A 117 29.87 21.63 -9.29
CA TYR A 117 29.45 20.58 -10.24
C TYR A 117 30.61 20.08 -11.11
N THR A 118 31.61 20.93 -11.39
CA THR A 118 32.84 20.51 -12.08
C THR A 118 33.61 19.52 -11.21
N ASP A 119 33.73 19.78 -9.92
CA ASP A 119 34.40 18.90 -8.96
C ASP A 119 33.63 17.58 -8.80
N MET A 120 32.29 17.63 -8.74
CA MET A 120 31.45 16.42 -8.68
C MET A 120 31.57 15.58 -9.95
N LEU A 121 31.61 16.20 -11.14
CA LEU A 121 31.85 15.50 -12.39
C LEU A 121 33.25 14.87 -12.43
N ALA A 122 34.28 15.61 -11.98
CA ALA A 122 35.64 15.09 -11.89
C ALA A 122 35.74 13.91 -10.91
N LEU A 123 35.06 13.98 -9.76
CA LEU A 123 34.99 12.87 -8.82
C LEU A 123 34.25 11.67 -9.43
N PHE A 124 33.09 11.90 -10.04
CA PHE A 124 32.31 10.85 -10.70
C PHE A 124 33.12 10.13 -11.79
N ASP A 125 33.86 10.89 -12.61
CA ASP A 125 34.75 10.36 -13.64
C ASP A 125 35.93 9.60 -13.02
N LYS A 126 36.54 10.14 -11.96
CA LYS A 126 37.67 9.50 -11.24
C LYS A 126 37.29 8.14 -10.64
N ILE A 127 36.06 7.99 -10.16
CA ILE A 127 35.56 6.73 -9.59
C ILE A 127 34.84 5.86 -10.62
N ASP A 128 34.86 6.23 -11.91
CA ASP A 128 34.16 5.52 -12.99
C ASP A 128 32.66 5.32 -12.69
N GLY A 129 32.03 6.30 -12.05
CA GLY A 129 30.64 6.25 -11.58
C GLY A 129 30.36 5.26 -10.43
N LYS A 130 31.37 4.52 -9.95
CA LYS A 130 31.23 3.43 -8.97
C LYS A 130 31.41 3.95 -7.54
N ILE A 131 30.30 4.32 -6.91
CA ILE A 131 30.30 4.78 -5.50
C ILE A 131 30.46 3.65 -4.48
N ILE A 132 29.96 2.44 -4.79
CA ILE A 132 29.96 1.29 -3.87
C ILE A 132 31.38 0.90 -3.42
N PRO A 133 32.39 0.78 -4.32
CA PRO A 133 33.78 0.54 -3.91
C PRO A 133 34.36 1.65 -3.02
N ARG A 134 33.91 2.91 -3.16
CA ARG A 134 34.36 4.01 -2.29
C ARG A 134 33.78 3.87 -0.89
N LEU A 135 32.51 3.48 -0.76
CA LEU A 135 31.92 3.16 0.55
C LEU A 135 32.67 2.01 1.23
N ARG A 136 33.02 0.94 0.47
CA ARG A 136 33.85 -0.15 1.00
C ARG A 136 35.20 0.36 1.51
N LEU A 137 35.87 1.22 0.74
CA LEU A 137 37.13 1.85 1.15
C LEU A 137 36.98 2.62 2.48
N TYR A 138 35.93 3.43 2.63
CA TYR A 138 35.69 4.18 3.87
C TYR A 138 35.44 3.24 5.06
N ALA A 139 34.77 2.10 4.83
CA ALA A 139 34.53 1.08 5.85
C ALA A 139 35.82 0.36 6.26
N ASP A 140 36.69 0.02 5.31
CA ASP A 140 38.01 -0.59 5.58
C ASP A 140 38.92 0.31 6.41
N HIS A 141 38.79 1.62 6.24
CA HIS A 141 39.50 2.61 7.05
C HIS A 141 38.78 2.97 8.36
N GLY A 142 37.63 2.38 8.65
CA GLY A 142 36.88 2.59 9.90
C GLY A 142 36.18 3.95 10.00
N LEU A 143 36.06 4.71 8.90
CA LEU A 143 35.31 5.97 8.87
C LEU A 143 33.80 5.76 8.86
N ILE A 144 33.34 4.67 8.24
CA ILE A 144 31.93 4.30 8.23
C ILE A 144 31.74 2.85 8.68
N GLN A 145 30.73 2.60 9.50
CA GLN A 145 30.17 1.27 9.69
C GLN A 145 28.98 1.12 8.74
N LEU A 146 29.06 0.16 7.81
CA LEU A 146 27.99 -0.15 6.88
C LEU A 146 26.99 -1.16 7.48
N ILE A 147 25.70 -0.89 7.31
CA ILE A 147 24.59 -1.82 7.56
C ILE A 147 23.58 -1.78 6.39
N PRO A 148 22.84 -2.88 6.11
CA PRO A 148 21.76 -2.86 5.13
C PRO A 148 20.47 -2.28 5.73
N ALA A 149 19.53 -1.96 4.84
CA ALA A 149 18.10 -1.98 5.12
C ALA A 149 17.44 -3.20 4.46
N ALA A 150 16.18 -3.52 4.81
CA ALA A 150 15.43 -4.58 4.13
C ALA A 150 15.30 -4.30 2.61
N ALA A 151 15.19 -5.36 1.79
CA ALA A 151 15.54 -5.31 0.36
C ALA A 151 14.90 -4.16 -0.42
N THR A 152 13.56 -4.07 -0.40
CA THR A 152 12.81 -2.98 -1.06
C THR A 152 12.25 -1.96 -0.08
N HIS A 153 12.85 -1.86 1.10
CA HIS A 153 12.38 -0.98 2.17
C HIS A 153 10.88 -1.16 2.53
N PRO A 154 10.40 -2.39 2.78
CA PRO A 154 9.00 -2.63 3.13
C PRO A 154 8.69 -2.27 4.60
N PHE A 155 7.44 -1.89 4.90
CA PHE A 155 7.00 -1.77 6.29
C PHE A 155 6.66 -3.15 6.88
N LEU A 156 7.69 -3.84 7.38
CA LEU A 156 7.66 -5.24 7.84
C LEU A 156 6.57 -5.57 8.88
N PRO A 157 6.20 -4.69 9.83
CA PRO A 157 5.15 -4.98 10.82
C PRO A 157 3.78 -5.38 10.25
N LEU A 158 3.48 -5.02 8.99
CA LEU A 158 2.18 -5.26 8.36
C LEU A 158 2.14 -6.47 7.43
N PHE A 159 3.20 -7.27 7.40
CA PHE A 159 3.27 -8.49 6.59
C PHE A 159 2.33 -9.56 7.17
N LYS A 160 1.67 -10.33 6.30
CA LYS A 160 0.79 -11.43 6.73
C LYS A 160 1.57 -12.72 6.93
N THR A 161 2.59 -12.97 6.11
CA THR A 161 3.39 -14.21 6.14
C THR A 161 4.81 -13.96 6.64
N GLU A 162 5.30 -14.85 7.51
CA GLU A 162 6.71 -14.83 7.95
C GLU A 162 7.65 -15.08 6.77
N GLU A 163 7.23 -15.89 5.81
CA GLU A 163 7.94 -16.19 4.56
C GLU A 163 8.31 -14.92 3.77
N ALA A 164 7.36 -13.99 3.64
CA ALA A 164 7.57 -12.75 2.91
C ALA A 164 8.52 -11.81 3.66
N ALA A 165 8.38 -11.70 4.98
CA ALA A 165 9.30 -10.92 5.81
C ALA A 165 10.72 -11.51 5.78
N PHE A 166 10.83 -12.85 5.86
CA PHE A 166 12.09 -13.57 5.72
C PHE A 166 12.73 -13.32 4.35
N ALA A 167 11.97 -13.38 3.26
CA ALA A 167 12.50 -13.15 1.91
C ALA A 167 13.10 -11.75 1.74
N GLN A 168 12.44 -10.72 2.30
CA GLN A 168 12.94 -9.33 2.29
C GLN A 168 14.25 -9.18 3.06
N LEU A 169 14.33 -9.76 4.26
CA LEU A 169 15.50 -9.68 5.13
C LEU A 169 16.66 -10.55 4.62
N TYR A 170 16.37 -11.74 4.12
CA TYR A 170 17.35 -12.63 3.50
C TYR A 170 18.00 -11.97 2.28
N THR A 171 17.19 -11.41 1.38
CA THR A 171 17.68 -10.71 0.19
C THR A 171 18.56 -9.51 0.56
N ALA A 172 18.21 -8.79 1.64
CA ALA A 172 19.05 -7.71 2.14
C ALA A 172 20.45 -8.18 2.58
N VAL A 173 20.52 -9.29 3.31
CA VAL A 173 21.81 -9.85 3.77
C VAL A 173 22.63 -10.37 2.59
N THR A 174 22.02 -11.06 1.63
CA THR A 174 22.73 -11.61 0.47
C THR A 174 23.25 -10.52 -0.46
N GLU A 175 22.43 -9.50 -0.75
CA GLU A 175 22.85 -8.39 -1.60
C GLU A 175 23.92 -7.53 -0.93
N PHE A 176 23.81 -7.28 0.38
CA PHE A 176 24.86 -6.60 1.13
C PHE A 176 26.20 -7.33 1.02
N ARG A 177 26.19 -8.67 1.18
CA ARG A 177 27.39 -9.50 1.02
C ARG A 177 27.92 -9.47 -0.41
N ARG A 178 27.04 -9.53 -1.43
CA ARG A 178 27.43 -9.44 -2.85
C ARG A 178 28.19 -8.16 -3.13
N TYR A 179 27.71 -7.02 -2.62
CA TYR A 179 28.32 -5.72 -2.86
C TYR A 179 29.58 -5.45 -2.04
N PHE A 180 29.59 -5.82 -0.75
CA PHE A 180 30.66 -5.41 0.16
C PHE A 180 31.63 -6.53 0.54
N GLY A 181 31.31 -7.80 0.28
CA GLY A 181 32.17 -8.95 0.57
C GLY A 181 32.24 -9.37 2.03
N PHE A 182 31.30 -8.92 2.88
CA PHE A 182 31.21 -9.36 4.29
C PHE A 182 29.77 -9.38 4.78
N ALA A 183 29.51 -10.17 5.84
CA ALA A 183 28.20 -10.25 6.46
C ALA A 183 27.89 -9.02 7.33
N PRO A 184 26.68 -8.46 7.25
CA PRO A 184 26.26 -7.38 8.15
C PRO A 184 26.03 -7.91 9.56
N SER A 185 26.29 -7.06 10.56
CA SER A 185 26.12 -7.39 11.99
C SER A 185 24.85 -6.81 12.61
N GLY A 186 24.18 -5.90 11.90
CA GLY A 186 22.92 -5.28 12.28
C GLY A 186 22.21 -4.73 11.05
N ILE A 187 21.01 -4.19 11.24
CA ILE A 187 20.13 -3.76 10.15
C ILE A 187 19.38 -2.48 10.53
N TRP A 188 19.14 -1.64 9.54
CA TRP A 188 18.10 -0.61 9.59
C TRP A 188 16.76 -1.24 9.18
N LEU A 189 15.85 -1.40 10.13
CA LEU A 189 14.49 -1.79 9.78
C LEU A 189 13.81 -0.59 9.11
N PRO A 190 13.17 -0.77 7.94
CA PRO A 190 12.48 0.32 7.27
C PRO A 190 11.55 1.03 8.24
N GLU A 191 11.71 2.34 8.32
CA GLU A 191 10.91 3.21 9.18
C GLU A 191 11.06 2.94 10.70
N CYS A 192 12.15 2.27 11.11
CA CYS A 192 12.25 1.66 12.43
C CYS A 192 11.03 0.77 12.77
N GLY A 193 10.37 0.24 11.73
CA GLY A 193 9.17 -0.58 11.79
C GLY A 193 9.48 -1.94 12.42
N TYR A 194 9.03 -2.14 13.64
CA TYR A 194 9.37 -3.33 14.42
C TYR A 194 8.15 -3.93 15.13
N THR A 195 8.12 -5.27 15.16
CA THR A 195 7.32 -6.06 16.12
C THR A 195 8.19 -7.21 16.65
N PRO A 196 7.89 -7.76 17.84
CA PRO A 196 8.61 -8.91 18.38
C PRO A 196 8.67 -10.13 17.47
N MET A 197 7.73 -10.27 16.51
CA MET A 197 7.72 -11.38 15.55
C MET A 197 8.92 -11.37 14.59
N LEU A 198 9.59 -10.22 14.41
CA LEU A 198 10.75 -10.11 13.53
C LEU A 198 12.04 -10.63 14.19
N GLU A 199 12.12 -10.67 15.52
CA GLU A 199 13.35 -11.04 16.24
C GLU A 199 13.93 -12.41 15.84
N PRO A 200 13.13 -13.50 15.82
CA PRO A 200 13.65 -14.81 15.42
C PRO A 200 14.24 -14.80 14.00
N ILE A 201 13.64 -14.05 13.09
CA ILE A 201 14.10 -13.93 11.70
C ILE A 201 15.43 -13.18 11.65
N LEU A 202 15.53 -12.04 12.34
CA LEU A 202 16.74 -11.23 12.39
C LEU A 202 17.93 -12.02 12.95
N LEU A 203 17.75 -12.67 14.09
CA LEU A 203 18.78 -13.45 14.75
C LEU A 203 19.21 -14.66 13.90
N ARG A 204 18.26 -15.34 13.25
CA ARG A 204 18.55 -16.44 12.31
C ARG A 204 19.42 -16.00 11.13
N LEU A 205 19.27 -14.76 10.68
CA LEU A 205 20.06 -14.18 9.59
C LEU A 205 21.41 -13.60 10.06
N GLY A 206 21.74 -13.72 11.35
CA GLY A 206 22.97 -13.17 11.94
C GLY A 206 22.91 -11.66 12.20
N LEU A 207 21.73 -11.04 12.13
CA LEU A 207 21.52 -9.62 12.43
C LEU A 207 21.32 -9.44 13.93
N ARG A 208 22.34 -8.93 14.61
CA ARG A 208 22.41 -8.92 16.09
C ARG A 208 21.92 -7.64 16.72
N PHE A 209 21.85 -6.55 15.95
CA PHE A 209 21.36 -5.28 16.45
C PHE A 209 20.49 -4.54 15.44
N THR A 210 19.63 -3.68 15.95
CA THR A 210 18.88 -2.69 15.17
C THR A 210 18.71 -1.39 15.95
N ILE A 211 18.15 -0.38 15.29
CA ILE A 211 17.85 0.94 15.85
C ILE A 211 16.33 1.11 15.85
N LEU A 212 15.75 1.46 16.99
CA LEU A 212 14.30 1.65 17.17
C LEU A 212 13.98 3.04 17.72
N GLU A 213 12.70 3.41 17.62
CA GLU A 213 12.16 4.57 18.31
C GLU A 213 12.11 4.34 19.83
N ALA A 214 12.29 5.40 20.62
CA ALA A 214 12.07 5.34 22.06
C ALA A 214 10.56 5.15 22.36
N PRO A 215 10.15 4.26 23.28
CA PRO A 215 8.74 4.12 23.63
C PRO A 215 8.17 5.45 24.15
N GLU A 216 7.04 5.91 23.62
CA GLU A 216 6.32 7.05 24.21
C GLU A 216 5.81 6.63 25.60
N ASP A 217 6.34 7.21 26.67
CA ASP A 217 5.71 7.13 27.98
C ASP A 217 4.34 7.83 27.91
N LYS A 218 3.27 7.18 28.41
CA LYS A 218 1.89 7.68 28.43
C LYS A 218 1.68 9.00 29.21
N ALA A 219 2.75 9.65 29.64
CA ALA A 219 2.77 10.84 30.46
C ALA A 219 3.34 12.07 29.72
N GLY A 220 3.12 12.21 28.40
CA GLY A 220 3.25 13.50 27.70
C GLY A 220 4.62 14.20 27.74
N ASP A 221 5.68 13.52 28.17
CA ASP A 221 7.02 14.10 28.27
C ASP A 221 7.80 13.79 26.98
N SER A 222 7.69 14.71 26.03
CA SER A 222 8.43 14.65 24.75
C SER A 222 9.89 15.05 24.97
N GLY A 223 10.68 14.15 25.54
CA GLY A 223 12.07 14.49 25.89
C GLY A 223 12.90 13.42 26.59
N GLN A 224 12.75 12.13 26.25
CA GLN A 224 13.70 11.15 26.76
C GLN A 224 15.08 11.38 26.11
N GLY A 225 16.04 11.88 26.90
CA GLY A 225 17.43 12.06 26.49
C GLY A 225 18.17 10.73 26.25
N PRO A 226 19.51 10.75 26.14
CA PRO A 226 20.30 9.56 25.83
C PRO A 226 20.01 8.37 26.75
N ALA A 227 19.72 7.21 26.17
CA ALA A 227 19.46 5.96 26.88
C ALA A 227 20.59 4.94 26.71
N ALA A 228 20.73 4.02 27.66
CA ALA A 228 21.68 2.90 27.53
C ALA A 228 21.08 1.83 26.59
N PRO A 229 21.82 1.37 25.56
CA PRO A 229 21.40 0.25 24.72
C PRO A 229 21.11 -1.01 25.55
N TYR A 230 20.12 -1.78 25.11
CA TYR A 230 19.68 -2.98 25.82
C TYR A 230 19.62 -4.21 24.92
N VAL A 231 19.57 -5.38 25.54
CA VAL A 231 19.33 -6.67 24.90
C VAL A 231 17.93 -7.18 25.28
N THR A 232 17.18 -7.66 24.30
CA THR A 232 15.87 -8.29 24.48
C THR A 232 16.01 -9.70 25.05
N PRO A 233 14.93 -10.30 25.58
CA PRO A 233 14.98 -11.66 26.12
C PRO A 233 15.53 -12.70 25.13
N ASP A 234 15.22 -12.57 23.85
CA ASP A 234 15.64 -13.50 22.80
C ASP A 234 17.03 -13.16 22.22
N GLY A 235 17.64 -12.05 22.64
CA GLY A 235 19.04 -11.72 22.36
C GLY A 235 19.28 -10.63 21.32
N LEU A 236 18.24 -9.97 20.78
CA LEU A 236 18.39 -8.82 19.89
C LEU A 236 18.88 -7.61 20.68
N ARG A 237 19.88 -6.90 20.16
CA ARG A 237 20.39 -5.67 20.77
C ARG A 237 19.73 -4.45 20.14
N VAL A 238 19.22 -3.56 20.97
CA VAL A 238 18.45 -2.39 20.54
C VAL A 238 19.17 -1.11 20.95
N PHE A 239 19.36 -0.24 19.96
CA PHE A 239 19.75 1.16 20.14
C PHE A 239 18.50 2.02 19.96
N THR A 240 18.16 2.86 20.93
CA THR A 240 16.96 3.72 20.86
C THR A 240 17.35 5.13 20.44
N ARG A 241 16.61 5.71 19.48
CA ARG A 241 16.87 7.08 19.01
C ARG A 241 16.72 8.10 20.14
N ASP A 242 17.62 9.09 20.16
CA ASP A 242 17.51 10.28 21.00
C ASP A 242 16.75 11.37 20.22
N ALA A 243 15.46 11.50 20.50
CA ALA A 243 14.59 12.44 19.79
C ALA A 243 15.01 13.91 20.01
N ALA A 244 15.48 14.27 21.20
CA ALA A 244 15.88 15.63 21.52
C ALA A 244 17.14 16.05 20.76
N ALA A 245 18.17 15.19 20.75
CA ALA A 245 19.38 15.45 19.98
C ALA A 245 19.11 15.47 18.47
N SER A 246 18.28 14.54 17.97
CA SER A 246 17.90 14.50 16.56
C SER A 246 17.08 15.74 16.13
N ALA A 247 16.23 16.29 17.00
CA ALA A 247 15.38 17.44 16.67
C ALA A 247 16.19 18.70 16.28
N LEU A 248 17.37 18.90 16.86
CA LEU A 248 18.27 20.02 16.50
C LEU A 248 18.66 20.03 15.02
N VAL A 249 18.69 18.86 14.39
CA VAL A 249 19.10 18.72 12.99
C VAL A 249 17.89 18.47 12.08
N TRP A 250 16.85 17.80 12.59
CA TRP A 250 15.69 17.39 11.79
C TRP A 250 14.53 18.42 11.80
N SER A 251 14.37 19.21 12.86
CA SER A 251 13.23 20.12 12.96
C SER A 251 13.34 21.27 11.96
N ARG A 252 12.29 21.47 11.15
CA ARG A 252 12.19 22.62 10.26
C ARG A 252 12.06 23.94 11.02
N ASP A 253 11.28 23.95 12.09
CA ASP A 253 10.89 25.17 12.80
C ASP A 253 11.90 25.58 13.87
N SER A 254 12.60 24.60 14.46
CA SER A 254 13.51 24.83 15.59
C SER A 254 14.92 24.26 15.40
N GLY A 255 15.17 23.53 14.30
CA GLY A 255 16.45 22.93 14.00
C GLY A 255 17.33 23.81 13.12
N TYR A 256 18.60 23.44 13.00
CA TYR A 256 19.60 24.19 12.24
C TYR A 256 19.18 24.47 10.78
N PRO A 257 18.64 23.50 10.01
CA PRO A 257 18.34 23.74 8.59
C PRO A 257 17.35 24.88 8.33
N GLY A 258 16.49 25.22 9.31
CA GLY A 258 15.53 26.32 9.21
C GLY A 258 16.14 27.72 9.35
N HIS A 259 17.44 27.84 9.65
CA HIS A 259 18.05 29.14 9.94
C HIS A 259 17.96 30.12 8.75
N PRO A 260 17.56 31.40 8.96
CA PRO A 260 17.31 32.38 7.90
C PRO A 260 18.46 32.65 6.92
N ASP A 261 19.69 32.29 7.29
CA ASP A 261 20.91 32.48 6.50
C ASP A 261 21.28 31.29 5.61
N TYR A 262 20.62 30.14 5.78
CA TYR A 262 20.82 28.98 4.90
C TYR A 262 20.08 29.12 3.57
N ARG A 263 20.58 28.38 2.58
CA ARG A 263 20.06 28.39 1.21
C ARG A 263 18.59 27.96 1.19
N GLU A 264 17.74 28.75 0.53
CA GLU A 264 16.33 28.44 0.34
C GLU A 264 16.18 27.28 -0.66
N TYR A 265 15.50 26.23 -0.23
CA TYR A 265 15.30 25.02 -1.02
C TYR A 265 14.32 25.25 -2.19
N TYR A 266 13.23 26.00 -1.95
CA TYR A 266 12.11 26.11 -2.91
C TYR A 266 12.32 27.16 -4.02
N ARG A 267 13.46 27.85 -4.04
CA ARG A 267 13.77 28.92 -5.01
C ARG A 267 14.88 28.48 -5.95
N ASP A 268 14.52 27.97 -7.11
CA ASP A 268 15.44 27.48 -8.16
C ASP A 268 15.07 28.05 -9.53
N ILE A 269 16.08 28.35 -10.35
CA ILE A 269 15.87 28.92 -11.68
C ILE A 269 15.06 28.01 -12.62
N GLY A 270 15.00 26.70 -12.39
CA GLY A 270 14.15 25.78 -13.14
C GLY A 270 12.65 26.03 -12.97
N TYR A 271 12.26 26.71 -11.88
CA TYR A 271 10.88 27.12 -11.61
C TYR A 271 10.64 28.63 -11.82
N GLU A 272 11.67 29.44 -11.60
CA GLU A 272 11.60 30.91 -11.73
C GLU A 272 11.74 31.40 -13.18
N LEU A 273 12.62 30.77 -13.97
CA LEU A 273 12.81 31.11 -15.38
C LEU A 273 11.83 30.31 -16.26
N GLY A 274 11.39 30.91 -17.36
CA GLY A 274 10.53 30.26 -18.36
C GLY A 274 9.02 30.49 -18.20
N ARG A 275 8.60 31.30 -17.21
CA ARG A 275 7.20 31.74 -17.04
C ARG A 275 6.92 33.16 -17.56
N GLY A 276 7.96 33.96 -17.79
CA GLY A 276 7.84 35.38 -18.15
C GLY A 276 7.93 35.66 -19.66
N THR A 277 8.92 35.06 -20.34
CA THR A 277 9.18 35.34 -21.77
C THR A 277 9.57 34.10 -22.58
N PRO A 278 9.30 34.07 -23.91
CA PRO A 278 9.77 33.00 -24.80
C PRO A 278 11.30 32.82 -24.79
N ALA A 279 12.05 33.89 -24.56
CA ALA A 279 13.51 33.84 -24.47
C ALA A 279 13.99 33.10 -23.20
N GLU A 280 13.37 33.37 -22.05
CA GLU A 280 13.65 32.63 -20.80
C GLU A 280 13.23 31.16 -20.92
N GLN A 281 12.11 30.88 -21.58
CA GLN A 281 11.66 29.52 -21.82
C GLN A 281 12.66 28.76 -22.71
N ALA A 282 13.12 29.36 -23.80
CA ALA A 282 14.15 28.78 -24.67
C ALA A 282 15.49 28.57 -23.94
N TYR A 283 15.84 29.47 -23.03
CA TYR A 283 17.07 29.38 -22.22
C TYR A 283 17.06 28.19 -21.26
N ILE A 284 15.97 27.99 -20.51
CA ILE A 284 15.91 26.95 -19.47
C ILE A 284 15.52 25.57 -20.01
N ARG A 285 14.86 25.52 -21.18
CA ARG A 285 14.32 24.29 -21.81
C ARG A 285 15.28 23.08 -21.86
N PRO A 286 16.60 23.23 -22.12
CA PRO A 286 17.54 22.10 -22.16
C PRO A 286 17.88 21.49 -20.79
N TYR A 287 17.52 22.18 -19.70
CA TYR A 287 17.91 21.85 -18.32
C TYR A 287 16.73 21.36 -17.46
N VAL A 288 15.53 21.32 -18.04
CA VAL A 288 14.32 20.74 -17.44
C VAL A 288 13.99 19.40 -18.12
N LEU A 289 12.90 18.74 -17.72
CA LEU A 289 12.56 17.42 -18.26
C LEU A 289 12.23 17.47 -19.77
N PRO A 290 12.44 16.36 -20.52
CA PRO A 290 12.21 16.30 -21.96
C PRO A 290 10.78 16.65 -22.39
N ASP A 291 9.78 16.40 -21.54
CA ASP A 291 8.37 16.77 -21.75
C ASP A 291 8.06 18.25 -21.48
N GLY A 292 9.04 19.00 -20.97
CA GLY A 292 8.91 20.41 -20.58
C GLY A 292 8.55 20.64 -19.12
N THR A 293 8.39 19.58 -18.32
CA THR A 293 8.12 19.68 -16.88
C THR A 293 9.30 20.32 -16.16
N SER A 294 9.05 21.39 -15.41
CA SER A 294 10.06 22.08 -14.61
C SER A 294 10.59 21.20 -13.47
N VAL A 295 11.91 21.18 -13.32
CA VAL A 295 12.62 20.53 -12.21
C VAL A 295 13.70 21.46 -11.66
N ALA A 296 14.12 21.22 -10.42
CA ALA A 296 15.21 21.96 -9.81
C ALA A 296 16.52 21.72 -10.58
N THR A 297 17.19 22.79 -11.00
CA THR A 297 18.48 22.74 -11.69
C THR A 297 19.67 22.67 -10.74
N GLY A 298 19.44 23.01 -9.46
CA GLY A 298 20.46 23.12 -8.43
C GLY A 298 21.09 24.52 -8.34
N TYR A 299 20.68 25.47 -9.18
CA TYR A 299 21.09 26.87 -9.15
C TYR A 299 20.06 27.69 -8.37
N LYS A 300 20.34 27.90 -7.08
CA LYS A 300 19.44 28.56 -6.11
C LYS A 300 20.14 29.77 -5.50
N TYR A 301 19.55 30.97 -5.60
CA TYR A 301 20.23 32.23 -5.24
C TYR A 301 19.65 32.94 -4.00
N CYS A 302 18.62 32.36 -3.37
CA CYS A 302 17.95 32.94 -2.22
C CYS A 302 18.28 32.20 -0.93
N ARG A 303 18.16 32.88 0.22
CA ARG A 303 18.17 32.29 1.56
C ARG A 303 16.77 32.27 2.17
N ILE A 304 16.56 31.46 3.21
CA ILE A 304 15.23 31.21 3.81
C ILE A 304 14.52 32.50 4.22
N THR A 305 15.21 33.49 4.83
CA THR A 305 14.65 34.79 5.26
C THR A 305 13.51 34.65 6.30
N GLY A 306 13.71 35.14 7.54
CA GLY A 306 12.75 34.97 8.65
C GLY A 306 11.46 35.79 8.49
N ALA A 307 10.40 35.40 9.23
CA ALA A 307 9.06 36.00 9.16
C ALA A 307 8.98 37.50 9.53
N ALA A 308 10.02 38.09 10.13
CA ALA A 308 10.04 39.48 10.58
C ALA A 308 10.85 40.44 9.69
N GLY A 309 11.37 39.98 8.55
CA GLY A 309 11.95 40.86 7.53
C GLY A 309 10.85 41.36 6.61
N GLY A 310 10.39 42.60 6.82
CA GLY A 310 9.30 43.28 6.08
C GLY A 310 9.00 42.67 4.72
N ALA A 311 7.88 41.95 4.65
CA ALA A 311 7.25 41.63 3.39
C ALA A 311 6.76 42.95 2.80
N ASP A 312 7.56 43.57 1.93
CA ASP A 312 6.98 44.32 0.83
C ASP A 312 6.01 43.37 0.11
N GLU A 313 4.89 43.90 -0.36
CA GLU A 313 3.71 43.19 -0.90
C GLU A 313 3.97 42.30 -2.16
N ALA A 314 5.20 41.81 -2.35
CA ALA A 314 5.67 40.94 -3.42
C ALA A 314 6.60 39.77 -2.97
N GLY A 315 6.57 39.31 -1.71
CA GLY A 315 7.13 38.00 -1.32
C GLY A 315 8.62 37.74 -1.65
N GLY A 316 9.49 38.76 -1.56
CA GLY A 316 10.90 38.67 -1.93
C GLY A 316 11.79 38.00 -0.86
N LYS A 317 12.39 36.85 -1.18
CA LYS A 317 13.47 36.22 -0.38
C LYS A 317 14.79 36.97 -0.59
N ALA A 318 15.62 37.09 0.44
CA ALA A 318 16.90 37.79 0.35
C ALA A 318 17.99 36.96 -0.36
N PRO A 319 19.05 37.59 -0.90
CA PRO A 319 20.17 36.88 -1.52
C PRO A 319 20.90 35.94 -0.54
N TYR A 320 21.32 34.78 -1.04
CA TYR A 320 22.13 33.81 -0.31
C TYR A 320 23.60 34.22 -0.23
N ASP A 321 24.24 34.03 0.93
CA ASP A 321 25.68 34.26 1.14
C ASP A 321 26.33 32.95 1.59
N ALA A 322 27.08 32.33 0.68
CA ALA A 322 27.73 31.05 0.92
C ALA A 322 28.85 31.11 1.98
N GLY A 323 29.51 32.26 2.16
CA GLY A 323 30.57 32.41 3.17
C GLY A 323 29.98 32.44 4.58
N ARG A 324 28.96 33.28 4.78
CA ARG A 324 28.24 33.38 6.06
C ARG A 324 27.56 32.07 6.43
N ALA A 325 26.91 31.40 5.47
CA ALA A 325 26.27 30.11 5.71
C ALA A 325 27.29 29.02 6.11
N ALA A 326 28.49 29.04 5.54
CA ALA A 326 29.56 28.12 5.89
C ALA A 326 30.08 28.32 7.32
N GLU A 327 30.29 29.57 7.73
CA GLU A 327 30.67 29.91 9.12
C GLU A 327 29.60 29.47 10.11
N LEU A 328 28.32 29.69 9.78
CA LEU A 328 27.20 29.28 10.60
C LEU A 328 27.10 27.76 10.73
N ALA A 329 27.29 27.00 9.65
CA ALA A 329 27.36 25.54 9.71
C ALA A 329 28.44 25.05 10.68
N ALA A 330 29.60 25.71 10.72
CA ALA A 330 30.64 25.38 11.69
C ALA A 330 30.25 25.72 13.15
N VAL A 331 29.51 26.82 13.37
CA VAL A 331 28.93 27.16 14.68
C VAL A 331 27.93 26.10 15.13
N HIS A 332 26.98 25.73 14.26
CA HIS A 332 25.98 24.70 14.56
C HIS A 332 26.60 23.32 14.82
N ALA A 333 27.70 22.96 14.15
CA ALA A 333 28.42 21.72 14.41
C ALA A 333 29.04 21.70 15.83
N ARG A 334 29.64 22.81 16.26
CA ARG A 334 30.19 22.95 17.62
C ARG A 334 29.09 22.98 18.67
N HIS A 335 27.98 23.67 18.38
CA HIS A 335 26.81 23.69 19.27
C HIS A 335 26.23 22.29 19.47
N PHE A 336 26.03 21.52 18.38
CA PHE A 336 25.57 20.14 18.46
C PHE A 336 26.49 19.26 19.31
N LEU A 337 27.82 19.38 19.12
CA LEU A 337 28.79 18.63 19.92
C LEU A 337 28.72 18.98 21.41
N ALA A 338 28.48 20.25 21.74
CA ALA A 338 28.35 20.73 23.11
C ALA A 338 27.00 20.36 23.77
N SER A 339 25.95 20.17 22.97
CA SER A 339 24.61 19.81 23.47
C SER A 339 24.44 18.31 23.78
N LEU A 340 25.39 17.45 23.36
CA LEU A 340 25.34 16.02 23.63
C LEU A 340 25.33 15.71 25.14
N GLY A 341 24.21 15.21 25.65
CA GLY A 341 24.03 14.84 27.06
C GLY A 341 23.45 15.93 27.96
N ALA A 342 23.01 17.07 27.42
CA ALA A 342 22.18 18.02 28.14
C ALA A 342 20.72 17.52 28.17
N ALA A 343 20.14 17.36 29.37
CA ALA A 343 18.80 16.81 29.56
C ALA A 343 17.65 17.82 29.39
N GLU A 344 17.94 19.09 29.08
CA GLU A 344 16.90 20.10 28.87
C GLU A 344 16.86 20.57 27.41
N PRO A 345 15.69 20.48 26.73
CA PRO A 345 15.42 21.38 25.62
C PRO A 345 15.31 22.79 26.21
N ALA A 346 16.05 23.75 25.65
CA ALA A 346 15.99 25.15 26.07
C ALA A 346 14.53 25.67 25.99
N THR A 347 13.80 25.60 27.10
CA THR A 347 12.44 26.12 27.25
C THR A 347 12.30 26.87 28.57
N THR A 348 12.76 28.11 28.56
CA THR A 348 12.21 29.20 29.38
C THR A 348 12.42 30.49 28.58
N GLY A 349 11.44 31.28 28.16
CA GLY A 349 9.99 31.27 28.29
C GLY A 349 9.43 32.29 27.31
N GLY A 350 8.10 32.39 27.23
CA GLY A 350 7.39 33.26 26.29
C GLY A 350 7.86 34.72 26.30
N ALA A 351 8.67 35.07 25.31
CA ALA A 351 8.69 36.35 24.64
C ALA A 351 9.05 36.05 23.19
N ALA A 352 8.29 36.57 22.24
CA ALA A 352 8.74 36.64 20.86
C ALA A 352 10.09 37.37 20.88
N VAL A 353 11.20 36.63 20.73
CA VAL A 353 12.50 37.24 20.51
C VAL A 353 12.49 37.62 19.04
N ASP A 354 12.27 38.90 18.78
CA ASP A 354 12.34 39.51 17.47
C ASP A 354 13.56 38.99 16.71
N ALA A 355 13.34 38.65 15.43
CA ALA A 355 14.34 38.09 14.52
C ALA A 355 15.40 39.13 14.07
N ALA A 356 15.94 39.89 15.02
CA ALA A 356 16.93 40.95 14.84
C ALA A 356 18.15 40.82 15.79
N GLY A 357 18.38 39.65 16.40
CA GLY A 357 19.58 39.37 17.19
C GLY A 357 20.80 39.08 16.29
N SER A 358 21.86 39.87 16.46
CA SER A 358 23.12 39.71 15.73
C SER A 358 23.88 38.45 16.16
N ALA A 359 24.81 37.98 15.33
CA ALA A 359 25.72 36.84 15.62
C ALA A 359 26.49 36.93 16.96
N ALA A 360 26.45 38.06 17.66
CA ALA A 360 27.04 38.25 18.99
C ALA A 360 26.30 37.52 20.13
N ASP A 361 24.99 37.29 20.02
CA ASP A 361 24.21 36.72 21.14
C ASP A 361 24.45 35.21 21.32
N TRP A 362 24.77 34.49 20.24
CA TRP A 362 25.14 33.06 20.28
C TRP A 362 26.59 32.83 20.74
N ALA A 363 27.46 33.84 20.62
CA ALA A 363 28.83 33.77 21.12
C ALA A 363 28.92 33.88 22.66
N ALA A 364 27.88 34.42 23.31
CA ALA A 364 27.84 34.65 24.76
C ALA A 364 27.55 33.38 25.60
N ALA A 365 27.08 32.29 24.98
CA ALA A 365 26.71 31.04 25.68
C ALA A 365 27.86 30.01 25.82
N VAL A 366 29.09 30.37 25.42
CA VAL A 366 30.29 29.52 25.61
C VAL A 366 31.04 30.00 26.87
N PRO A 367 31.28 29.14 27.89
CA PRO A 367 32.15 29.52 29.00
C PRO A 367 33.55 29.83 28.48
N THR A 368 33.96 31.10 28.61
CA THR A 368 35.25 31.59 28.14
C THR A 368 36.36 31.00 29.02
N VAL A 369 37.24 30.18 28.45
CA VAL A 369 38.50 29.79 29.09
C VAL A 369 39.41 31.03 29.10
N GLN A 370 39.58 31.65 30.27
CA GLN A 370 40.52 32.75 30.47
C GLN A 370 41.96 32.31 30.18
N ALA A 371 42.60 32.94 29.19
CA ALA A 371 44.05 33.01 29.08
C ALA A 371 44.49 34.45 29.40
N ALA A 372 45.37 34.58 30.39
CA ALA A 372 45.94 35.85 30.82
C ALA A 372 46.96 36.39 29.82
N ALA A 373 46.79 37.63 29.38
CA ALA A 373 47.86 38.61 29.12
C ALA A 373 47.21 39.95 28.73
N GLY A 374 47.58 41.02 29.43
CA GLY A 374 46.99 42.35 29.25
C GLY A 374 47.63 43.16 28.13
N LEU A 375 46.89 44.17 27.66
CA LEU A 375 47.28 45.59 27.67
C LEU A 375 46.31 46.42 26.81
N ALA A 376 45.65 47.37 27.49
CA ALA A 376 45.24 48.71 27.07
C ALA A 376 44.52 48.96 25.71
N SER A 377 43.26 49.41 25.85
CA SER A 377 42.54 50.32 24.92
C SER A 377 43.13 51.76 24.97
N PRO A 378 42.83 52.70 24.05
CA PRO A 378 41.54 53.43 23.99
C PRO A 378 41.00 53.66 22.54
N ALA A 379 39.68 53.65 22.30
CA ALA A 379 38.72 54.79 22.26
C ALA A 379 39.03 55.83 21.14
N SER A 380 38.12 56.47 20.39
CA SER A 380 36.70 56.83 20.58
C SER A 380 36.11 57.49 19.30
N ALA A 381 34.77 57.56 19.24
CA ALA A 381 33.92 58.67 18.74
C ALA A 381 33.84 58.92 17.20
N ALA A 382 32.66 58.75 16.57
CA ALA A 382 31.54 59.72 16.38
C ALA A 382 31.89 60.82 15.33
N ALA A 383 31.06 61.31 14.40
CA ALA A 383 29.63 61.25 14.10
C ALA A 383 29.34 61.78 12.67
N LYS A 384 28.19 61.37 12.10
CA LYS A 384 27.21 62.07 11.22
C LYS A 384 27.67 63.26 10.32
N ARG A 385 27.39 63.17 9.00
CA ARG A 385 26.34 63.94 8.25
C ARG A 385 26.50 63.80 6.71
N GLN A 386 25.37 63.58 6.04
CA GLN A 386 25.07 63.75 4.60
C GLN A 386 24.80 65.24 4.25
N PRO A 387 24.42 65.63 3.01
CA PRO A 387 24.89 65.26 1.66
C PRO A 387 25.09 66.51 0.75
N ALA A 388 25.53 66.32 -0.51
CA ALA A 388 24.96 66.88 -1.75
C ALA A 388 25.97 67.30 -2.85
N GLU A 389 25.55 66.97 -4.08
CA GLU A 389 25.85 67.60 -5.38
C GLU A 389 27.15 67.27 -6.16
N ALA A 390 26.93 66.70 -7.35
CA ALA A 390 27.81 66.66 -8.54
C ALA A 390 27.24 67.67 -9.58
N PRO A 391 27.76 67.83 -10.83
CA PRO A 391 28.96 67.33 -11.54
C PRO A 391 29.67 68.53 -12.29
N PRO A 392 30.36 68.47 -13.48
CA PRO A 392 30.83 67.35 -14.33
C PRO A 392 32.25 67.47 -14.96
N ALA A 393 32.65 66.36 -15.61
CA ALA A 393 33.44 66.21 -16.86
C ALA A 393 34.94 66.62 -16.94
N SER A 394 35.82 65.62 -17.19
CA SER A 394 36.60 65.46 -18.45
C SER A 394 37.78 64.47 -18.28
N ALA A 395 37.93 63.56 -19.23
CA ALA A 395 39.09 62.69 -19.45
C ALA A 395 40.04 63.37 -20.50
N PRO A 396 41.18 62.81 -20.99
CA PRO A 396 41.83 61.51 -20.71
C PRO A 396 43.40 61.51 -20.68
N ALA A 397 43.97 60.30 -20.53
CA ALA A 397 45.20 59.76 -21.16
C ALA A 397 46.60 59.84 -20.48
N GLY A 398 47.20 58.64 -20.33
CA GLY A 398 48.63 58.31 -20.45
C GLY A 398 49.52 58.72 -19.28
N ASP A 399 50.39 57.89 -18.69
CA ASP A 399 51.25 56.88 -19.29
C ASP A 399 51.88 56.02 -18.16
N ALA A 400 52.31 54.82 -18.53
CA ALA A 400 52.90 53.83 -17.63
C ALA A 400 54.37 54.15 -17.32
N ALA A 401 54.78 54.04 -16.05
CA ALA A 401 55.80 53.08 -15.62
C ALA A 401 56.45 53.43 -14.27
N ARG A 402 56.47 52.40 -13.42
CA ARG A 402 57.54 52.01 -12.47
C ARG A 402 57.61 52.67 -11.09
N GLN A 403 57.35 51.75 -10.13
CA GLN A 403 58.05 51.51 -8.88
C GLN A 403 57.57 52.28 -7.65
N THR A 404 56.61 51.66 -6.95
CA THR A 404 56.88 51.12 -5.61
C THR A 404 55.81 50.10 -5.25
N ARG A 405 56.26 48.84 -5.19
CA ARG A 405 55.52 47.63 -4.84
C ARG A 405 56.02 47.24 -3.45
N ALA A 406 55.17 47.31 -2.44
CA ALA A 406 55.22 46.45 -1.26
C ALA A 406 54.05 46.77 -0.33
N GLU A 407 53.38 45.71 0.10
CA GLU A 407 52.51 45.60 1.29
C GLU A 407 51.02 45.95 1.10
N LEU A 408 50.23 44.86 1.09
CA LEU A 408 48.79 44.70 1.33
C LEU A 408 48.00 44.09 0.15
N SER A 409 48.34 42.84 -0.23
CA SER A 409 47.38 41.84 -0.75
C SER A 409 48.06 40.46 -0.85
N ASP A 410 47.91 39.58 0.15
CA ASP A 410 48.36 38.17 0.00
C ASP A 410 47.71 37.18 1.00
N ALA A 411 46.51 37.46 1.53
CA ALA A 411 45.87 36.59 2.55
C ALA A 411 44.65 35.76 2.08
N GLU A 412 44.11 35.93 0.86
CA GLU A 412 42.83 35.27 0.50
C GLU A 412 42.83 34.49 -0.84
N LEU A 413 43.98 34.24 -1.47
CA LEU A 413 44.03 33.57 -2.78
C LEU A 413 45.13 32.51 -2.95
N ARG A 414 45.46 31.74 -1.89
CA ARG A 414 46.27 30.51 -2.03
C ARG A 414 45.77 29.38 -1.16
N TYR A 415 44.78 28.64 -1.66
CA TYR A 415 44.67 27.22 -1.35
C TYR A 415 44.01 26.46 -2.51
N ASP A 416 44.51 26.65 -3.73
CA ASP A 416 44.45 25.58 -4.73
C ASP A 416 45.43 25.84 -5.89
N ARG A 417 45.91 24.76 -6.52
CA ARG A 417 46.88 24.66 -7.63
C ARG A 417 48.37 24.67 -7.28
N GLN A 418 48.84 23.52 -6.77
CA GLN A 418 50.01 22.84 -7.34
C GLN A 418 50.09 21.39 -6.83
N ALA A 419 49.54 20.46 -7.60
CA ALA A 419 50.02 19.07 -7.71
C ALA A 419 49.31 18.38 -8.88
N SER A 420 49.71 18.72 -10.11
CA SER A 420 49.49 17.87 -11.28
C SER A 420 50.78 17.10 -11.56
N CYS A 421 50.63 15.79 -11.74
CA CYS A 421 51.54 14.85 -12.42
C CYS A 421 52.97 14.68 -11.88
N ALA A 422 53.15 13.71 -10.98
CA ALA A 422 54.06 12.57 -11.13
C ALA A 422 53.98 11.72 -9.83
N ALA A 423 53.30 10.58 -9.88
CA ALA A 423 53.42 9.59 -8.81
C ALA A 423 54.80 8.92 -8.95
N PRO A 424 55.70 8.99 -7.96
CA PRO A 424 56.78 8.03 -7.89
C PRO A 424 56.17 6.67 -7.54
N GLU A 425 56.59 5.61 -8.22
CA GLU A 425 56.32 4.23 -7.83
C GLU A 425 56.78 4.05 -6.37
N ALA A 426 55.84 4.12 -5.44
CA ALA A 426 56.08 3.81 -4.04
C ALA A 426 55.86 2.32 -3.87
N GLU A 427 56.95 1.59 -3.67
CA GLU A 427 56.92 0.19 -3.23
C GLU A 427 55.95 0.03 -2.05
N PRO A 428 55.21 -1.09 -2.00
CA PRO A 428 54.31 -1.35 -0.89
C PRO A 428 55.13 -1.49 0.39
N VAL A 429 55.05 -0.49 1.26
CA VAL A 429 55.50 -0.62 2.64
C VAL A 429 54.63 -1.69 3.28
N ARG A 430 55.14 -2.91 3.33
CA ARG A 430 54.63 -3.98 4.19
C ARG A 430 54.71 -3.48 5.63
N LEU A 431 53.62 -2.91 6.12
CA LEU A 431 53.34 -2.96 7.55
C LEU A 431 53.03 -4.42 7.85
N SER A 432 53.92 -5.04 8.62
CA SER A 432 53.84 -6.43 9.03
C SER A 432 52.47 -6.75 9.62
N ALA A 433 51.66 -7.46 8.85
CA ALA A 433 50.57 -8.25 9.35
C ALA A 433 51.16 -9.33 10.26
N SER A 434 51.22 -9.06 11.56
CA SER A 434 51.44 -10.11 12.56
C SER A 434 50.10 -10.67 12.99
N TYR A 435 49.34 -11.30 12.08
CA TYR A 435 48.26 -12.25 12.41
C TYR A 435 47.90 -13.08 11.17
N ALA A 436 48.80 -13.95 10.75
CA ALA A 436 48.48 -15.19 10.04
C ALA A 436 49.69 -16.14 10.08
N GLY A 437 49.53 -17.28 10.77
CA GLY A 437 50.40 -18.45 10.59
C GLY A 437 50.96 -19.08 11.86
N GLU A 438 50.15 -19.82 12.60
CA GLU A 438 50.60 -21.12 13.11
C GLU A 438 49.55 -22.18 12.76
N SER A 439 50.03 -23.18 12.02
CA SER A 439 49.31 -24.34 11.52
C SER A 439 48.95 -25.31 12.64
N GLY A 440 47.76 -25.92 12.54
CA GLY A 440 47.54 -27.27 13.06
C GLY A 440 47.05 -27.40 14.50
N ALA A 441 45.97 -26.69 14.86
CA ALA A 441 45.08 -27.13 15.94
C ALA A 441 43.68 -26.53 15.71
N ARG A 442 42.63 -27.37 15.81
CA ARG A 442 41.23 -26.90 15.78
C ARG A 442 41.05 -25.80 16.84
N PRO A 443 40.56 -24.59 16.49
CA PRO A 443 40.16 -23.64 17.51
C PRO A 443 38.85 -24.14 18.13
N GLN A 444 38.90 -24.58 19.38
CA GLN A 444 37.71 -24.56 20.22
C GLN A 444 37.22 -23.11 20.27
N ALA A 445 35.92 -22.90 20.12
CA ALA A 445 35.26 -21.61 20.30
C ALA A 445 35.71 -21.00 21.64
N ALA A 446 36.67 -20.08 21.59
CA ALA A 446 37.07 -19.31 22.73
C ALA A 446 35.94 -18.30 22.98
N SER A 447 35.10 -18.61 23.96
CA SER A 447 34.24 -17.62 24.61
C SER A 447 35.09 -16.39 24.91
N VAL A 448 34.77 -15.25 24.30
CA VAL A 448 35.22 -13.97 24.86
C VAL A 448 34.61 -13.93 26.25
N SER A 449 35.42 -14.11 27.29
CA SER A 449 34.93 -14.08 28.66
C SER A 449 34.21 -12.74 28.86
N GLU A 450 32.92 -12.75 29.17
CA GLU A 450 32.14 -11.55 29.54
C GLU A 450 32.79 -10.71 30.65
N ALA A 451 33.79 -11.28 31.35
CA ALA A 451 34.57 -10.71 32.44
C ALA A 451 35.43 -9.45 32.13
N ARG A 452 35.27 -8.77 30.98
CA ARG A 452 36.04 -7.53 30.64
C ARG A 452 35.24 -6.36 30.02
N LEU A 453 33.92 -6.46 29.83
CA LEU A 453 33.13 -5.34 29.30
C LEU A 453 32.85 -4.28 30.39
N LEU A 454 32.85 -3.00 30.01
CA LEU A 454 32.41 -1.91 30.88
C LEU A 454 30.89 -1.99 31.12
N PRO A 455 30.36 -1.47 32.24
CA PRO A 455 28.91 -1.44 32.47
C PRO A 455 28.18 -0.66 31.37
N PRO A 456 26.87 -0.93 31.13
CA PRO A 456 26.08 -0.22 30.13
C PRO A 456 26.15 1.29 30.34
N ARG A 457 26.35 2.05 29.25
CA ARG A 457 26.42 3.51 29.28
C ARG A 457 25.41 4.13 28.33
N PRO A 458 24.75 5.24 28.73
CA PRO A 458 23.93 6.02 27.82
C PRO A 458 24.71 6.50 26.58
N VAL A 459 24.05 6.46 25.42
CA VAL A 459 24.58 6.97 24.15
C VAL A 459 23.49 7.76 23.43
N ALA A 460 23.84 8.93 22.90
CA ALA A 460 22.93 9.74 22.09
C ALA A 460 22.87 9.14 20.68
N VAL A 461 21.79 8.43 20.34
CA VAL A 461 21.62 7.83 19.01
C VAL A 461 20.92 8.83 18.10
N CYS A 462 21.67 9.46 17.20
CA CYS A 462 21.16 10.49 16.30
C CYS A 462 21.04 9.91 14.89
N ALA A 463 19.82 9.56 14.50
CA ALA A 463 19.51 8.98 13.20
C ALA A 463 18.85 10.00 12.27
N PHE A 464 19.29 10.03 11.00
CA PHE A 464 18.83 10.97 9.97
C PHE A 464 18.78 10.32 8.60
N ASP A 465 17.86 10.76 7.75
CA ASP A 465 17.97 10.50 6.31
C ASP A 465 19.19 11.22 5.74
N LEU A 466 19.95 10.52 4.89
CA LEU A 466 21.17 11.08 4.30
C LEU A 466 20.84 12.22 3.34
N GLU A 467 19.68 12.16 2.67
CA GLU A 467 19.17 13.14 1.73
C GLU A 467 18.95 14.51 2.37
N LEU A 468 18.86 14.59 3.70
CA LEU A 468 18.90 15.86 4.42
C LEU A 468 20.19 16.64 4.11
N PHE A 469 21.34 15.96 4.01
CA PHE A 469 22.66 16.58 3.95
C PHE A 469 23.07 16.87 2.50
N GLY A 470 22.71 18.06 2.03
CA GLY A 470 23.16 18.65 0.77
C GLY A 470 22.02 18.98 -0.19
N HIS A 471 20.94 18.20 -0.12
CA HIS A 471 19.72 18.41 -0.90
C HIS A 471 18.71 19.29 -0.15
N TRP A 472 18.08 18.81 0.92
CA TRP A 472 17.15 19.61 1.74
C TRP A 472 17.89 20.71 2.52
N TRP A 473 19.02 20.37 3.13
CA TRP A 473 19.92 21.31 3.81
C TRP A 473 21.25 21.39 3.07
N HIS A 474 21.44 22.45 2.29
CA HIS A 474 22.57 22.59 1.37
C HIS A 474 23.95 22.54 2.05
N GLU A 475 24.06 23.11 3.23
CA GLU A 475 25.27 23.23 4.03
C GLU A 475 25.51 21.99 4.91
N GLY A 476 24.61 21.02 4.89
CA GLY A 476 24.70 19.78 5.66
C GLY A 476 26.03 19.03 5.52
N PRO A 477 26.61 18.83 4.31
CA PRO A 477 27.90 18.16 4.16
C PRO A 477 29.05 18.91 4.84
N LEU A 478 29.00 20.25 4.85
CA LEU A 478 29.99 21.08 5.53
C LEU A 478 29.85 21.00 7.06
N TRP A 479 28.60 21.03 7.55
CA TRP A 479 28.31 20.80 8.95
C TRP A 479 28.82 19.42 9.41
N LEU A 480 28.55 18.36 8.63
CA LEU A 480 28.99 17.00 8.92
C LEU A 480 30.52 16.88 8.95
N GLU A 481 31.20 17.42 7.94
CA GLU A 481 32.66 17.43 7.90
C GLU A 481 33.24 18.14 9.13
N THR A 482 32.68 19.31 9.47
CA THR A 482 33.12 20.09 10.62
C THR A 482 32.87 19.33 11.92
N LEU A 483 31.69 18.74 12.09
CA LEU A 483 31.32 17.97 13.27
C LEU A 483 32.30 16.81 13.52
N LEU A 484 32.63 16.05 12.48
CA LEU A 484 33.53 14.90 12.61
C LEU A 484 34.97 15.34 12.91
N ARG A 485 35.44 16.45 12.33
CA ARG A 485 36.75 17.03 12.63
C ARG A 485 36.83 17.57 14.05
N GLU A 486 35.81 18.28 14.53
CA GLU A 486 35.76 18.79 15.90
C GLU A 486 35.63 17.66 16.92
N GLY A 487 34.84 16.62 16.63
CA GLY A 487 34.76 15.44 17.48
C GLY A 487 36.08 14.67 17.57
N ASP A 488 36.86 14.59 16.49
CA ASP A 488 38.19 13.97 16.50
C ASP A 488 39.19 14.80 17.33
N ARG A 489 39.14 16.14 17.22
CA ARG A 489 39.92 17.04 18.08
C ARG A 489 39.54 16.90 19.55
N GLU A 490 38.25 16.87 19.85
CA GLU A 490 37.74 16.71 21.21
C GLU A 490 38.13 15.34 21.78
N GLN A 491 38.07 14.27 20.99
CA GLN A 491 38.54 12.95 21.38
C GLN A 491 40.03 12.96 21.73
N ARG A 492 40.87 13.59 20.89
CA ARG A 492 42.32 13.74 21.16
C ARG A 492 42.57 14.56 22.44
N ARG A 493 41.79 15.61 22.68
CA ARG A 493 41.86 16.40 23.92
C ARG A 493 41.52 15.55 25.14
N ARG A 494 40.41 14.79 25.12
CA ARG A 494 40.02 13.87 26.20
C ARG A 494 41.12 12.84 26.50
N TYR A 495 41.79 12.33 25.46
CA TYR A 495 42.78 11.27 25.62
C TYR A 495 44.14 11.78 26.08
N THR A 496 44.49 13.03 25.76
CA THR A 496 45.75 13.69 26.16
C THR A 496 45.65 14.39 27.53
N ALA A 497 44.50 14.97 27.87
CA ALA A 497 44.27 15.62 29.18
C ALA A 497 44.33 14.64 30.37
N SER A 498 44.14 13.34 30.13
CA SER A 498 44.33 12.28 31.14
C SER A 498 45.79 12.07 31.60
N GLY A 499 46.75 12.84 31.06
CA GLY A 499 48.19 12.73 31.35
C GLY A 499 48.81 13.85 32.20
N SER A 500 48.06 14.79 32.77
CA SER A 500 48.63 15.95 33.50
C SER A 500 48.50 15.94 35.03
N HIS A 501 47.92 14.89 35.62
CA HIS A 501 47.95 14.68 37.08
C HIS A 501 48.68 13.38 37.37
N SER A 502 49.50 13.37 38.43
CA SER A 502 50.46 12.33 38.84
C SER A 502 49.84 10.97 39.24
N GLY A 503 48.94 10.43 38.44
CA GLY A 503 48.34 9.10 38.55
C GLY A 503 48.50 8.32 37.25
N PRO A 504 48.31 6.99 37.28
CA PRO A 504 48.42 6.15 36.08
C PRO A 504 47.36 6.58 35.05
N SER A 505 47.79 6.76 33.79
CA SER A 505 46.88 7.00 32.67
C SER A 505 45.87 5.87 32.57
N LEU A 506 44.57 6.20 32.43
CA LEU A 506 43.53 5.19 32.20
C LEU A 506 43.91 4.32 30.99
N PRO A 507 43.77 2.98 31.06
CA PRO A 507 44.00 2.12 29.91
C PRO A 507 43.06 2.52 28.76
N ASP A 508 43.50 2.34 27.51
CA ASP A 508 42.73 2.77 26.32
C ASP A 508 41.31 2.16 26.23
N SER A 509 41.09 1.04 26.92
CA SER A 509 39.77 0.41 27.09
C SER A 509 38.78 1.25 27.90
N GLU A 510 39.27 2.11 28.81
CA GLU A 510 38.45 2.91 29.73
C GLU A 510 38.23 4.36 29.25
N LYS A 511 38.95 4.79 28.20
CA LYS A 511 38.76 6.10 27.57
C LYS A 511 37.50 6.11 26.71
N GLN A 512 36.65 7.12 26.91
CA GLN A 512 35.35 7.25 26.25
C GLN A 512 35.46 7.99 24.90
N PRO A 513 35.11 7.36 23.77
CA PRO A 513 35.06 8.01 22.47
C PRO A 513 33.98 9.10 22.39
N VAL A 514 34.20 10.12 21.55
CA VAL A 514 33.17 11.13 21.28
C VAL A 514 32.06 10.53 20.43
N PHE A 515 32.46 9.89 19.32
CA PHE A 515 31.55 9.17 18.44
C PHE A 515 31.78 7.66 18.55
N LEU A 516 30.67 6.92 18.53
CA LEU A 516 30.62 5.47 18.56
C LEU A 516 29.87 4.95 17.33
N THR A 517 30.19 3.72 16.96
CA THR A 517 29.34 2.90 16.09
C THR A 517 28.74 1.77 16.92
N PRO A 518 27.63 1.14 16.49
CA PRO A 518 27.03 0.01 17.20
C PRO A 518 28.03 -1.11 17.53
N SER A 519 28.88 -1.48 16.56
CA SER A 519 29.88 -2.53 16.75
C SER A 519 31.03 -2.11 17.67
N LEU A 520 31.36 -0.82 17.72
CA LEU A 520 32.34 -0.31 18.67
C LEU A 520 31.77 -0.26 20.10
N TYR A 521 30.48 0.03 20.24
CA TYR A 521 29.77 -0.07 21.53
C TYR A 521 29.80 -1.50 22.05
N GLU A 522 29.45 -2.49 21.22
CA GLU A 522 29.45 -3.93 21.59
C GLU A 522 30.81 -4.42 22.08
N LYS A 523 31.90 -3.90 21.51
CA LYS A 523 33.27 -4.27 21.92
C LYS A 523 33.71 -3.65 23.25
N ARG A 524 33.02 -2.61 23.73
CA ARG A 524 33.43 -1.82 24.91
C ARG A 524 32.50 -1.99 26.10
N TYR A 525 31.19 -2.00 25.86
CA TYR A 525 30.18 -1.91 26.90
C TYR A 525 29.26 -3.13 26.88
N ALA A 526 28.86 -3.55 28.07
CA ALA A 526 27.74 -4.45 28.25
C ALA A 526 26.43 -3.75 27.84
N PHE A 527 25.41 -4.54 27.52
CA PHE A 527 24.06 -4.05 27.25
C PHE A 527 23.22 -4.15 28.53
N GLY A 528 22.31 -3.20 28.72
CA GLY A 528 21.24 -3.34 29.72
C GLY A 528 20.31 -4.50 29.35
N LYS A 529 19.47 -4.95 30.28
CA LYS A 529 18.34 -5.83 29.95
C LYS A 529 17.12 -4.96 29.69
N GLY A 530 16.38 -5.24 28.62
CA GLY A 530 15.18 -4.50 28.28
C GLY A 530 14.21 -5.34 27.46
N THR A 531 13.04 -4.79 27.20
CA THR A 531 12.03 -5.39 26.31
C THR A 531 11.77 -4.41 25.18
N ALA A 532 11.80 -4.91 23.95
CA ALA A 532 11.44 -4.10 22.79
C ALA A 532 9.93 -3.74 22.82
N PRO A 533 9.54 -2.63 22.18
CA PRO A 533 8.14 -2.24 22.06
C PRO A 533 7.32 -3.27 21.27
N VAL A 534 6.02 -3.38 21.58
CA VAL A 534 5.10 -4.31 20.88
C VAL A 534 4.96 -3.96 19.39
N LEU A 535 4.89 -2.66 19.10
CA LEU A 535 4.96 -2.07 17.77
C LEU A 535 5.75 -0.77 17.90
N SER A 536 6.66 -0.52 16.96
CA SER A 536 7.41 0.72 16.89
C SER A 536 7.58 1.15 15.44
N SER A 537 7.62 2.46 15.26
CA SER A 537 8.08 3.14 14.06
C SER A 537 8.64 4.50 14.46
N TRP A 538 9.58 5.05 13.70
CA TRP A 538 10.00 6.45 13.82
C TRP A 538 9.06 7.43 13.11
N GLY A 539 7.99 6.92 12.48
CA GLY A 539 6.97 7.71 11.81
C GLY A 539 6.11 8.49 12.80
N ARG A 540 5.22 9.32 12.24
CA ARG A 540 4.29 10.16 13.01
C ARG A 540 3.50 9.30 14.01
N GLY A 541 3.63 9.59 15.31
CA GLY A 541 2.91 8.91 16.38
C GLY A 541 3.49 7.57 16.83
N GLY A 542 4.73 7.24 16.43
CA GLY A 542 5.50 6.12 16.98
C GLY A 542 5.03 4.72 16.55
N ASP A 543 4.05 4.63 15.64
CA ASP A 543 3.37 3.38 15.27
C ASP A 543 3.10 3.28 13.76
N ALA A 544 2.25 2.33 13.36
CA ALA A 544 1.96 2.03 11.95
C ALA A 544 1.08 3.07 11.23
N ARG A 545 0.57 4.13 11.88
CA ARG A 545 -0.49 5.00 11.30
C ARG A 545 -0.12 5.75 10.02
N VAL A 546 1.16 5.93 9.73
CA VAL A 546 1.61 6.52 8.46
C VAL A 546 1.38 5.55 7.30
N TRP A 547 1.58 4.25 7.53
CA TRP A 547 1.45 3.23 6.49
C TRP A 547 0.08 2.54 6.53
N LEU A 548 -0.61 2.49 7.67
CA LEU A 548 -1.94 1.90 7.83
C LEU A 548 -2.94 2.98 8.27
N ASN A 549 -3.69 3.48 7.30
CA ASN A 549 -4.73 4.51 7.49
C ASN A 549 -5.79 4.41 6.36
N PRO A 550 -6.90 5.16 6.42
CA PRO A 550 -7.95 5.09 5.39
C PRO A 550 -7.52 5.40 3.96
N ALA A 551 -6.37 6.07 3.74
CA ALA A 551 -5.86 6.36 2.40
C ALA A 551 -5.09 5.18 1.79
N THR A 552 -4.61 4.26 2.63
CA THR A 552 -3.64 3.20 2.26
C THR A 552 -4.11 1.79 2.64
N ASP A 553 -5.14 1.66 3.48
CA ASP A 553 -5.64 0.38 3.99
C ASP A 553 -6.04 -0.62 2.89
N TRP A 554 -6.51 -0.12 1.75
CA TRP A 554 -6.85 -0.88 0.56
C TRP A 554 -5.67 -1.68 -0.01
N MET A 555 -4.42 -1.28 0.24
CA MET A 555 -3.22 -1.94 -0.28
C MET A 555 -2.93 -3.27 0.42
N TYR A 556 -3.26 -3.40 1.71
CA TYR A 556 -2.80 -4.54 2.52
C TYR A 556 -3.50 -5.86 2.22
N PRO A 557 -4.85 -5.93 2.10
CA PRO A 557 -5.52 -7.16 1.66
C PRO A 557 -4.93 -7.69 0.33
N LEU A 558 -4.55 -6.73 -0.51
CA LEU A 558 -3.95 -6.93 -1.81
C LEU A 558 -2.53 -7.49 -1.77
N LEU A 559 -1.67 -6.94 -0.92
CA LEU A 559 -0.32 -7.45 -0.65
C LEU A 559 -0.37 -8.83 -0.01
N HIS A 560 -1.23 -8.99 1.00
CA HIS A 560 -1.43 -10.24 1.73
C HIS A 560 -1.83 -11.39 0.80
N ALA A 561 -2.73 -11.14 -0.16
CA ALA A 561 -3.11 -12.11 -1.17
C ALA A 561 -1.93 -12.51 -2.09
N ALA A 562 -1.07 -11.55 -2.43
CA ALA A 562 0.11 -11.78 -3.26
C ALA A 562 1.22 -12.53 -2.50
N GLU A 563 1.41 -12.24 -1.21
CA GLU A 563 2.31 -12.97 -0.30
C GLU A 563 1.95 -14.45 -0.22
N GLU A 564 0.67 -14.76 0.03
CA GLU A 564 0.18 -16.14 0.06
C GLU A 564 0.31 -16.83 -1.32
N ALA A 565 0.02 -16.11 -2.40
CA ALA A 565 0.17 -16.63 -3.76
C ALA A 565 1.62 -16.97 -4.08
N MET A 566 2.58 -16.13 -3.66
CA MET A 566 4.01 -16.39 -3.87
C MET A 566 4.49 -17.60 -3.06
N ALA A 567 4.07 -17.70 -1.79
CA ALA A 567 4.38 -18.87 -0.95
C ALA A 567 3.82 -20.15 -1.57
N LEU A 568 2.59 -20.12 -2.10
CA LEU A 568 1.98 -21.27 -2.78
C LEU A 568 2.67 -21.60 -4.11
N ALA A 569 3.05 -20.61 -4.92
CA ALA A 569 3.78 -20.83 -6.17
C ALA A 569 5.14 -21.48 -5.90
N ALA A 570 5.87 -20.97 -4.90
CA ALA A 570 7.12 -21.56 -4.43
C ALA A 570 6.92 -23.02 -3.97
N ALA A 571 5.85 -23.27 -3.20
CA ALA A 571 5.47 -24.60 -2.74
C ALA A 571 5.29 -25.62 -3.86
N ARG A 572 4.54 -25.21 -4.90
CA ARG A 572 4.22 -26.05 -6.05
C ARG A 572 5.49 -26.40 -6.81
N ALA A 573 6.32 -25.42 -7.11
CA ALA A 573 7.60 -25.63 -7.79
C ALA A 573 8.57 -26.53 -7.00
N ALA A 574 8.59 -26.44 -5.67
CA ALA A 574 9.41 -27.32 -4.84
C ALA A 574 8.92 -28.78 -4.78
N ARG A 575 7.64 -29.04 -5.08
CA ARG A 575 7.11 -30.41 -5.16
C ARG A 575 7.53 -31.11 -6.46
N THR A 576 7.66 -30.37 -7.55
CA THR A 576 7.98 -30.90 -8.88
C THR A 576 9.49 -31.03 -9.11
N ASP A 577 10.33 -30.22 -8.44
CA ASP A 577 11.78 -30.23 -8.61
C ASP A 577 12.54 -30.83 -7.39
N THR A 578 13.20 -31.98 -7.60
CA THR A 578 14.05 -32.62 -6.58
C THR A 578 15.32 -31.79 -6.27
N ALA A 579 15.79 -30.98 -7.22
CA ALA A 579 16.91 -30.06 -7.01
C ALA A 579 16.49 -28.86 -6.14
N ALA A 580 15.27 -28.33 -6.30
CA ALA A 580 14.72 -27.29 -5.43
C ALA A 580 14.63 -27.73 -3.95
N ARG A 581 14.28 -29.00 -3.67
CA ARG A 581 14.29 -29.52 -2.29
C ARG A 581 15.70 -29.65 -1.71
N LYS A 582 16.66 -30.13 -2.51
CA LYS A 582 18.08 -30.16 -2.11
C LYS A 582 18.65 -28.75 -1.93
N ALA A 583 18.24 -27.78 -2.75
CA ALA A 583 18.63 -26.38 -2.64
C ALA A 583 18.00 -25.70 -1.42
N HIS A 584 16.76 -26.03 -1.04
CA HIS A 584 16.17 -25.57 0.22
C HIS A 584 16.86 -26.19 1.45
N GLN A 585 17.26 -27.47 1.37
CA GLN A 585 18.10 -28.08 2.40
C GLN A 585 19.48 -27.40 2.47
N ALA A 586 20.08 -27.08 1.31
CA ALA A 586 21.32 -26.31 1.24
C ALA A 586 21.17 -24.88 1.78
N LEU A 587 20.03 -24.23 1.56
CA LEU A 587 19.70 -22.93 2.18
C LEU A 587 19.65 -23.03 3.70
N ASN A 588 19.08 -24.10 4.26
CA ASN A 588 19.12 -24.31 5.71
C ASN A 588 20.55 -24.56 6.21
N VAL A 589 21.38 -25.27 5.45
CA VAL A 589 22.82 -25.43 5.74
C VAL A 589 23.58 -24.10 5.62
N GLU A 590 23.24 -23.26 4.64
CA GLU A 590 23.80 -21.92 4.47
C GLU A 590 23.39 -21.02 5.64
N LEU A 591 22.14 -21.06 6.08
CA LEU A 591 21.65 -20.35 7.28
C LEU A 591 22.36 -20.85 8.55
N ASP A 592 22.58 -22.15 8.68
CA ASP A 592 23.35 -22.72 9.79
C ASP A 592 24.82 -22.28 9.75
N ALA A 593 25.42 -22.16 8.56
CA ALA A 593 26.77 -21.62 8.36
C ALA A 593 26.84 -20.11 8.65
N ILE A 594 25.79 -19.36 8.31
CA ILE A 594 25.64 -17.93 8.68
C ILE A 594 25.59 -17.78 10.20
N SER A 595 24.98 -18.73 10.92
CA SER A 595 24.84 -18.67 12.37
C SER A 595 26.06 -19.13 13.18
N SER A 596 27.01 -19.89 12.59
CA SER A 596 28.00 -20.70 13.35
C SER A 596 29.47 -20.25 13.32
N SER A 597 29.79 -19.09 12.72
CA SER A 597 31.11 -18.41 12.73
C SER A 597 32.33 -19.12 12.08
N ASP A 598 32.63 -18.74 10.82
CA ASP A 598 33.90 -18.15 10.31
C ASP A 598 33.62 -17.66 8.86
N PRO A 599 33.74 -16.36 8.51
CA PRO A 599 33.12 -15.80 7.30
C PRO A 599 33.82 -16.12 5.96
N PHE A 600 34.91 -16.90 5.96
CA PHE A 600 35.83 -16.99 4.83
C PHE A 600 35.87 -18.32 4.06
N SER A 601 35.02 -19.29 4.39
CA SER A 601 35.01 -20.57 3.66
C SER A 601 33.71 -20.75 2.89
N PHE A 602 33.84 -21.06 1.59
CA PHE A 602 32.81 -21.40 0.60
C PHE A 602 32.29 -20.24 -0.27
N TYR A 603 33.00 -19.97 -1.37
CA TYR A 603 32.51 -20.23 -2.74
C TYR A 603 33.70 -20.24 -3.71
N SER A 604 34.05 -21.44 -4.18
CA SER A 604 34.81 -21.69 -5.40
C SER A 604 33.89 -22.46 -6.33
N SER A 605 33.06 -21.75 -7.08
CA SER A 605 32.55 -22.17 -8.39
C SER A 605 31.55 -21.12 -8.86
N ASP A 606 32.07 -20.19 -9.64
CA ASP A 606 31.36 -19.27 -10.51
C ASP A 606 30.74 -20.08 -11.68
N PRO A 607 29.44 -19.93 -11.98
CA PRO A 607 28.99 -20.00 -13.34
C PRO A 607 28.43 -18.63 -13.71
N GLY A 608 29.28 -17.79 -14.27
CA GLY A 608 28.88 -16.49 -14.81
C GLY A 608 27.73 -16.62 -15.82
N PRO A 609 27.05 -15.50 -16.12
CA PRO A 609 25.89 -15.50 -17.00
C PRO A 609 26.31 -15.76 -18.45
N ASN A 610 26.21 -17.01 -18.90
CA ASN A 610 26.41 -17.34 -20.31
C ASN A 610 25.17 -16.89 -21.10
N ARG A 611 25.19 -15.65 -21.56
CA ARG A 611 24.30 -15.14 -22.63
C ARG A 611 24.74 -15.77 -23.96
N ARG A 612 24.21 -16.94 -24.27
CA ARG A 612 24.06 -17.56 -25.60
C ARG A 612 23.63 -19.00 -25.34
N ASP A 613 22.39 -19.32 -25.71
CA ASP A 613 21.74 -20.64 -25.82
C ASP A 613 20.32 -20.65 -25.18
N ASP A 614 19.48 -19.67 -25.53
CA ASP A 614 18.10 -19.54 -25.01
C ASP A 614 17.08 -20.48 -25.72
N GLU A 615 17.48 -21.20 -26.77
CA GLU A 615 16.56 -22.07 -27.55
C GLU A 615 16.34 -23.46 -26.92
N ASN A 616 16.99 -23.81 -25.81
CA ASN A 616 16.85 -25.10 -25.13
C ASN A 616 17.07 -25.03 -23.61
N LEU A 617 16.32 -24.18 -22.91
CA LEU A 617 16.33 -24.14 -21.44
C LEU A 617 15.57 -25.35 -20.85
N SER A 618 16.17 -26.04 -19.87
CA SER A 618 15.48 -27.09 -19.10
C SER A 618 14.28 -26.52 -18.33
N HIS A 619 13.27 -27.33 -18.04
CA HIS A 619 12.03 -26.91 -17.35
C HIS A 619 12.31 -26.25 -15.99
N THR A 620 13.35 -26.72 -15.29
CA THR A 620 13.81 -26.18 -14.02
C THR A 620 14.37 -24.76 -14.17
N ALA A 621 15.07 -24.47 -15.27
CA ALA A 621 15.69 -23.16 -15.50
C ALA A 621 14.64 -22.07 -15.79
N ILE A 622 13.60 -22.38 -16.58
CA ILE A 622 12.55 -21.40 -16.88
C ILE A 622 11.65 -21.13 -15.68
N THR A 623 11.32 -22.18 -14.91
CA THR A 623 10.58 -22.04 -13.64
C THR A 623 11.33 -21.16 -12.64
N ASP A 624 12.65 -21.35 -12.51
CA ASP A 624 13.48 -20.54 -11.64
C ASP A 624 13.50 -19.07 -12.07
N ARG A 625 13.61 -18.78 -13.38
CA ARG A 625 13.54 -17.40 -13.91
C ARG A 625 12.21 -16.72 -13.61
N ILE A 626 11.09 -17.40 -13.86
CA ILE A 626 9.75 -16.85 -13.62
C ILE A 626 9.55 -16.55 -12.13
N LEU A 627 9.89 -17.49 -11.24
CA LEU A 627 9.72 -17.29 -9.79
C LEU A 627 10.66 -16.24 -9.23
N ARG A 628 11.87 -16.10 -9.76
CA ARG A 628 12.76 -14.97 -9.42
C ARG A 628 12.14 -13.64 -9.81
N GLN A 629 11.61 -13.53 -11.03
CA GLN A 629 10.96 -12.30 -11.45
C GLN A 629 9.70 -12.01 -10.63
N ALA A 630 8.88 -13.02 -10.35
CA ALA A 630 7.70 -12.88 -9.50
C ALA A 630 8.09 -12.40 -8.09
N ALA A 631 9.17 -12.94 -7.51
CA ALA A 631 9.69 -12.47 -6.23
C ALA A 631 10.09 -10.98 -6.27
N ARG A 632 10.76 -10.52 -7.35
CA ARG A 632 11.10 -9.09 -7.52
C ARG A 632 9.87 -8.22 -7.59
N GLU A 633 8.89 -8.59 -8.41
CA GLU A 633 7.65 -7.81 -8.56
C GLU A 633 6.87 -7.73 -7.24
N LEU A 634 6.75 -8.84 -6.50
CA LEU A 634 6.13 -8.81 -5.17
C LEU A 634 6.91 -7.92 -4.20
N MET A 635 8.23 -8.06 -4.12
CA MET A 635 9.06 -7.23 -3.23
C MET A 635 8.92 -5.74 -3.58
N LEU A 636 8.90 -5.39 -4.87
CA LEU A 636 8.71 -4.00 -5.32
C LEU A 636 7.32 -3.47 -4.95
N ALA A 637 6.27 -4.29 -5.05
CA ALA A 637 4.93 -3.90 -4.60
C ALA A 637 4.86 -3.65 -3.08
N GLN A 638 5.72 -4.29 -2.28
CA GLN A 638 5.75 -4.19 -0.81
C GLN A 638 6.51 -2.97 -0.26
N SER A 639 7.14 -2.15 -1.10
CA SER A 639 7.88 -0.95 -0.65
C SER A 639 7.00 -0.02 0.19
N SER A 640 7.52 0.46 1.33
CA SER A 640 6.80 1.38 2.23
C SER A 640 6.57 2.74 1.59
N ASP A 641 7.41 3.11 0.62
CA ASP A 641 7.38 4.39 -0.09
C ASP A 641 6.02 4.66 -0.74
N TRP A 642 5.36 3.61 -1.26
CA TRP A 642 4.06 3.76 -1.91
C TRP A 642 2.99 4.25 -0.92
N ALA A 643 2.90 3.61 0.24
CA ALA A 643 1.94 4.01 1.27
C ALA A 643 2.31 5.39 1.84
N PHE A 644 3.60 5.66 2.04
CA PHE A 644 4.10 6.96 2.50
C PHE A 644 3.71 8.11 1.55
N MET A 645 3.96 7.97 0.24
CA MET A 645 3.61 8.99 -0.76
C MET A 645 2.11 9.22 -0.87
N ILE A 646 1.30 8.16 -0.77
CA ILE A 646 -0.17 8.26 -0.78
C ILE A 646 -0.66 9.06 0.45
N GLU A 647 -0.16 8.74 1.64
CA GLU A 647 -0.51 9.44 2.89
C GLU A 647 -0.03 10.90 2.89
N ALA A 648 1.16 11.18 2.34
CA ALA A 648 1.67 12.54 2.22
C ALA A 648 0.84 13.41 1.25
N GLY A 649 0.04 12.79 0.38
CA GLY A 649 -0.69 13.47 -0.70
C GLY A 649 0.21 13.93 -1.86
N GLU A 650 1.50 13.63 -1.79
CA GLU A 650 2.50 13.98 -2.79
C GLU A 650 2.64 12.81 -3.78
N MET A 651 2.38 13.05 -5.07
CA MET A 651 2.50 12.01 -6.10
C MET A 651 1.66 10.74 -5.83
N ALA A 652 0.55 10.84 -5.08
CA ALA A 652 -0.29 9.70 -4.71
C ALA A 652 -0.76 8.86 -5.92
N GLY A 653 -1.06 9.50 -7.06
CA GLY A 653 -1.41 8.81 -8.30
C GLY A 653 -0.26 7.99 -8.89
N TYR A 654 0.98 8.47 -8.81
CA TYR A 654 2.17 7.73 -9.22
C TYR A 654 2.40 6.53 -8.29
N ALA A 655 2.37 6.74 -6.98
CA ALA A 655 2.58 5.70 -5.98
C ALA A 655 1.55 4.55 -6.10
N ALA A 656 0.26 4.89 -6.20
CA ALA A 656 -0.78 3.90 -6.45
C ALA A 656 -0.57 3.17 -7.80
N GLY A 657 -0.16 3.90 -8.84
CA GLY A 657 0.19 3.32 -10.14
C GLY A 657 1.34 2.32 -10.08
N ARG A 658 2.43 2.64 -9.37
CA ARG A 658 3.59 1.75 -9.16
C ARG A 658 3.22 0.50 -8.38
N PHE A 659 2.46 0.66 -7.30
CA PHE A 659 1.93 -0.46 -6.53
C PHE A 659 1.11 -1.42 -7.42
N HIS A 660 0.16 -0.87 -8.20
CA HIS A 660 -0.67 -1.67 -9.10
C HIS A 660 0.14 -2.33 -10.21
N GLU A 661 1.09 -1.62 -10.82
CA GLU A 661 1.97 -2.14 -11.86
C GLU A 661 2.71 -3.40 -11.38
N HIS A 662 3.47 -3.30 -10.28
CA HIS A 662 4.26 -4.41 -9.76
C HIS A 662 3.39 -5.59 -9.34
N ARG A 663 2.27 -5.32 -8.67
CA ARG A 663 1.31 -6.37 -8.31
C ARG A 663 0.72 -7.06 -9.55
N ASN A 664 0.35 -6.29 -10.57
CA ASN A 664 -0.23 -6.84 -11.79
C ASN A 664 0.82 -7.65 -12.58
N ASN A 665 2.07 -7.18 -12.63
CA ASN A 665 3.18 -7.93 -13.21
C ASN A 665 3.41 -9.26 -12.49
N PHE A 666 3.41 -9.25 -11.16
CA PHE A 666 3.49 -10.46 -10.34
C PHE A 666 2.40 -11.47 -10.72
N TYR A 667 1.13 -11.05 -10.79
CA TYR A 667 0.03 -11.95 -11.14
C TYR A 667 0.04 -12.40 -12.60
N GLN A 668 0.64 -11.65 -13.52
CA GLN A 668 0.82 -12.09 -14.91
C GLN A 668 1.85 -13.21 -15.04
N LEU A 669 2.80 -13.32 -14.12
CA LEU A 669 3.85 -14.35 -14.14
C LEU A 669 3.37 -15.71 -13.60
N LEU A 670 2.43 -15.73 -12.66
CA LEU A 670 2.00 -16.98 -12.02
C LEU A 670 1.34 -17.98 -12.98
N PRO A 671 0.40 -17.60 -13.87
CA PRO A 671 -0.21 -18.52 -14.82
C PRO A 671 0.79 -19.15 -15.79
N ILE A 672 1.90 -18.46 -16.08
CA ILE A 672 2.96 -18.99 -16.95
C ILE A 672 3.55 -20.28 -16.36
N LEU A 673 3.52 -20.44 -15.03
CA LEU A 673 3.97 -21.66 -14.37
C LEU A 673 3.06 -22.86 -14.65
N ASP A 674 1.76 -22.64 -14.85
CA ASP A 674 0.79 -23.71 -15.13
C ASP A 674 0.90 -24.23 -16.58
N ASP A 675 1.47 -23.43 -17.49
CA ASP A 675 1.73 -23.82 -18.88
C ASP A 675 2.96 -24.73 -19.05
N ILE A 676 3.78 -24.88 -18.01
CA ILE A 676 5.01 -25.69 -18.06
C ILE A 676 4.63 -27.16 -17.80
N ASP A 677 4.27 -27.89 -18.86
CA ASP A 677 4.04 -29.35 -18.80
C ASP A 677 5.37 -30.10 -18.65
N GLU A 678 5.52 -30.88 -17.58
CA GLU A 678 6.70 -31.74 -17.34
C GLU A 678 6.93 -32.81 -18.42
N ARG A 679 5.94 -33.08 -19.28
CA ARG A 679 5.96 -34.15 -20.30
C ARG A 679 6.26 -33.67 -21.71
N GLN A 680 6.35 -32.35 -21.95
CA GLN A 680 6.68 -31.76 -23.25
C GLN A 680 7.80 -30.74 -23.11
N PRO A 681 8.64 -30.47 -24.14
CA PRO A 681 9.68 -29.45 -24.04
C PRO A 681 9.06 -28.11 -23.62
N ALA A 682 9.58 -27.49 -22.55
CA ALA A 682 9.12 -26.19 -22.04
C ALA A 682 9.42 -25.05 -23.02
N VAL A 683 8.66 -24.99 -24.12
CA VAL A 683 8.70 -23.89 -25.08
C VAL A 683 7.61 -22.91 -24.67
N LEU A 684 8.00 -21.84 -23.98
CA LEU A 684 7.11 -20.69 -23.79
C LEU A 684 6.73 -20.12 -25.17
N SER A 685 5.50 -19.66 -25.30
CA SER A 685 5.13 -18.90 -26.49
C SER A 685 6.03 -17.64 -26.60
N PRO A 686 6.36 -17.18 -27.82
CA PRO A 686 7.18 -15.98 -28.00
C PRO A 686 6.65 -14.76 -27.24
N GLU A 687 5.33 -14.65 -27.11
CA GLU A 687 4.66 -13.59 -26.35
C GLU A 687 4.93 -13.66 -24.85
N LYS A 688 4.89 -14.85 -24.24
CA LYS A 688 5.17 -15.06 -22.81
C LYS A 688 6.65 -14.86 -22.49
N LEU A 689 7.52 -15.30 -23.39
CA LEU A 689 8.96 -15.07 -23.25
C LEU A 689 9.31 -13.58 -23.35
N GLU A 690 8.71 -12.85 -24.29
CA GLU A 690 8.90 -11.40 -24.41
C GLU A 690 8.29 -10.63 -23.22
N LEU A 691 7.15 -11.08 -22.68
CA LEU A 691 6.58 -10.57 -21.44
C LEU A 691 7.58 -10.70 -20.27
N LEU A 692 8.14 -11.91 -20.06
CA LEU A 692 9.15 -12.16 -19.03
C LEU A 692 10.40 -11.30 -19.25
N HIS A 693 10.92 -11.25 -20.47
CA HIS A 693 12.09 -10.42 -20.78
C HIS A 693 11.85 -8.93 -20.56
N ARG A 694 10.67 -8.43 -20.89
CA ARG A 694 10.30 -7.03 -20.62
C ARG A 694 10.29 -6.75 -19.11
N MET A 695 9.76 -7.65 -18.30
CA MET A 695 9.78 -7.54 -16.84
C MET A 695 11.20 -7.63 -16.27
N GLU A 696 12.01 -8.60 -16.71
CA GLU A 696 13.43 -8.75 -16.32
C GLU A 696 14.27 -7.51 -16.68
N ARG A 697 13.97 -6.84 -17.80
CA ARG A 697 14.64 -5.59 -18.19
C ARG A 697 14.23 -4.41 -17.32
N SER A 698 12.96 -4.34 -16.93
CA SER A 698 12.41 -3.20 -16.17
C SER A 698 12.69 -3.30 -14.68
N ALA A 699 12.49 -4.47 -14.08
CA ALA A 699 12.82 -4.78 -12.70
C ALA A 699 14.05 -5.72 -12.65
N SER A 700 15.23 -5.16 -12.93
CA SER A 700 16.51 -5.88 -13.05
C SER A 700 17.28 -6.01 -11.73
N LEU A 701 16.76 -5.44 -10.64
CA LEU A 701 17.33 -5.53 -9.30
C LEU A 701 17.39 -6.98 -8.78
N PHE A 702 18.34 -7.25 -7.88
CA PHE A 702 18.52 -8.55 -7.22
C PHE A 702 18.67 -9.70 -8.23
N PRO A 703 19.78 -9.75 -8.98
CA PRO A 703 19.99 -10.78 -10.00
C PRO A 703 19.86 -12.20 -9.41
N ASP A 704 20.33 -12.38 -8.18
CA ASP A 704 20.37 -13.67 -7.49
C ASP A 704 19.23 -13.87 -6.47
N VAL A 705 18.14 -13.09 -6.55
CA VAL A 705 16.98 -13.20 -5.63
C VAL A 705 16.54 -14.66 -5.48
N ASN A 706 16.41 -15.12 -4.23
CA ASN A 706 16.11 -16.52 -3.95
C ASN A 706 14.63 -16.70 -3.58
N TRP A 707 13.81 -17.06 -4.57
CA TRP A 707 12.39 -17.34 -4.34
C TRP A 707 12.14 -18.49 -3.35
N ARG A 708 13.13 -19.36 -3.09
CA ARG A 708 13.01 -20.46 -2.12
C ARG A 708 12.95 -19.97 -0.67
N ALA A 709 13.27 -18.70 -0.42
CA ALA A 709 13.03 -18.05 0.86
C ALA A 709 11.55 -18.09 1.28
N TYR A 710 10.63 -18.16 0.30
CA TYR A 710 9.18 -18.27 0.52
C TYR A 710 8.69 -19.68 0.91
N LEU A 711 9.59 -20.65 1.15
CA LEU A 711 9.22 -22.01 1.62
C LEU A 711 9.21 -22.14 3.16
N THR A 712 9.51 -21.07 3.88
CA THR A 712 9.83 -21.07 5.31
C THR A 712 8.58 -20.96 6.20
N GLY A 713 7.95 -22.10 6.54
CA GLY A 713 6.86 -22.13 7.54
C GLY A 713 5.70 -23.04 7.14
N TYR A 714 5.18 -22.88 5.92
CA TYR A 714 4.01 -23.64 5.46
C TYR A 714 4.31 -25.07 4.93
N LEU A 715 5.53 -25.34 4.46
CA LEU A 715 5.85 -26.61 3.76
C LEU A 715 6.93 -27.46 4.39
N SER A 716 7.73 -26.94 5.32
CA SER A 716 8.71 -27.77 6.04
C SER A 716 8.04 -28.96 6.74
N GLU A 717 6.91 -28.72 7.43
CA GLU A 717 6.19 -29.78 8.14
C GLU A 717 5.40 -30.70 7.19
N THR A 718 4.80 -30.13 6.13
CA THR A 718 3.98 -30.85 5.15
C THR A 718 4.82 -31.73 4.22
N LEU A 719 6.05 -31.31 3.90
CA LEU A 719 7.03 -32.12 3.14
C LEU A 719 7.76 -33.14 4.03
N ALA A 720 7.82 -32.92 5.36
CA ALA A 720 8.50 -33.82 6.31
C ALA A 720 7.65 -35.00 6.81
N GLY A 721 6.39 -35.16 6.36
CA GLY A 721 5.59 -36.35 6.62
C GLY A 721 5.25 -36.62 8.10
N LYS A 722 5.42 -35.64 8.99
CA LYS A 722 5.05 -35.81 10.41
C LYS A 722 3.56 -35.51 10.59
N LYS A 723 2.78 -36.57 10.86
CA LYS A 723 1.42 -36.45 11.42
C LYS A 723 1.49 -35.64 12.71
N ARG A 724 0.86 -34.47 12.75
CA ARG A 724 0.69 -33.75 14.01
C ARG A 724 -0.38 -34.46 14.85
N SER A 725 -0.02 -34.77 16.09
CA SER A 725 -0.93 -35.27 17.12
C SER A 725 -2.04 -34.26 17.37
N GLN A 726 -3.27 -34.76 17.47
CA GLN A 726 -4.44 -34.02 17.92
C GLN A 726 -4.21 -33.35 19.29
N ALA A 727 -4.46 -32.04 19.37
CA ALA A 727 -4.83 -31.29 20.59
C ALA A 727 -5.48 -29.94 20.18
N PRO A 728 -6.35 -29.35 21.00
CA PRO A 728 -7.69 -28.90 20.55
C PRO A 728 -7.80 -27.42 20.19
N ALA A 729 -8.78 -27.13 19.34
CA ALA A 729 -9.23 -25.81 18.89
C ALA A 729 -9.99 -25.01 19.96
N SER A 730 -9.48 -24.90 21.19
CA SER A 730 -10.15 -24.16 22.27
C SER A 730 -9.16 -23.42 23.16
N ALA A 731 -8.63 -22.28 22.68
CA ALA A 731 -7.88 -21.35 23.51
C ALA A 731 -7.78 -19.94 22.88
N LEU A 732 -8.91 -19.34 22.51
CA LEU A 732 -9.03 -17.89 22.31
C LEU A 732 -10.42 -17.46 22.83
N ALA A 733 -10.63 -17.65 24.14
CA ALA A 733 -11.66 -16.96 24.90
C ALA A 733 -10.94 -15.99 25.84
N ALA A 734 -11.38 -14.73 25.83
CA ALA A 734 -10.93 -13.66 26.70
C ALA A 734 -11.02 -14.06 28.20
N PRO A 735 -10.32 -13.34 29.08
CA PRO A 735 -11.02 -12.23 29.74
C PRO A 735 -10.13 -11.01 30.04
N LEU A 736 -10.72 -9.83 30.09
CA LEU A 736 -10.90 -9.04 31.32
C LEU A 736 -11.70 -7.77 31.02
N LEU A 737 -12.82 -7.66 31.74
CA LEU A 737 -13.77 -6.56 31.83
C LEU A 737 -13.53 -5.83 33.17
N GLU A 738 -14.21 -4.69 33.30
CA GLU A 738 -14.51 -3.89 34.51
C GLU A 738 -13.40 -2.89 34.92
N GLU A 739 -13.65 -1.60 35.16
CA GLU A 739 -14.79 -0.86 35.74
C GLU A 739 -14.68 0.60 35.20
N GLN A 740 -15.71 1.41 34.97
CA GLN A 740 -16.55 2.06 35.97
C GLN A 740 -17.82 2.67 35.34
N THR A 741 -18.85 2.67 36.18
CA THR A 741 -20.23 3.14 36.07
C THR A 741 -20.41 4.65 36.18
N ALA A 742 -21.60 5.07 35.71
CA ALA A 742 -22.46 6.16 36.23
C ALA A 742 -22.42 7.54 35.53
N ALA A 743 -23.49 7.81 34.77
CA ALA A 743 -24.24 9.07 34.84
C ALA A 743 -25.70 8.82 34.40
N GLN A 744 -26.60 8.78 35.38
CA GLN A 744 -28.05 8.99 35.22
C GLN A 744 -28.33 10.49 35.23
N GLU A 745 -29.32 10.94 34.43
CA GLU A 745 -30.35 11.97 34.70
C GLU A 745 -31.13 12.16 33.38
N SER A 746 -32.38 11.67 33.28
CA SER A 746 -33.68 12.36 33.53
C SER A 746 -33.91 13.54 32.56
N GLU A 747 -35.00 13.68 31.80
CA GLU A 747 -36.40 13.71 32.23
C GLU A 747 -37.39 13.63 31.05
N THR A 748 -38.49 12.90 31.30
CA THR A 748 -39.91 13.20 31.01
C THR A 748 -40.41 13.60 29.60
N GLY A 749 -41.39 12.83 29.11
CA GLY A 749 -42.36 13.30 28.11
C GLY A 749 -43.32 12.19 27.66
N LYS A 750 -44.38 11.93 28.43
CA LYS A 750 -45.45 10.96 28.15
C LYS A 750 -46.70 11.69 27.58
N PRO A 751 -47.79 11.00 27.18
CA PRO A 751 -48.19 10.73 25.79
C PRO A 751 -49.45 11.51 25.35
N SER A 752 -49.76 11.54 24.05
CA SER A 752 -51.13 11.82 23.60
C SER A 752 -51.59 10.85 22.53
N ALA A 753 -52.66 10.12 22.85
CA ALA A 753 -53.45 9.32 21.94
C ALA A 753 -54.15 10.22 20.92
N GLY A 754 -54.19 9.77 19.66
CA GLY A 754 -54.95 10.37 18.58
C GLY A 754 -55.30 9.31 17.56
N SER A 755 -56.47 8.70 17.73
CA SER A 755 -57.11 7.84 16.73
C SER A 755 -57.34 8.60 15.43
N SER A 756 -56.85 8.10 14.30
CA SER A 756 -57.44 8.44 13.00
C SER A 756 -57.52 7.22 12.11
N GLN A 757 -58.74 6.93 11.69
CA GLN A 757 -59.14 5.92 10.72
C GLN A 757 -58.23 5.93 9.48
N ALA A 758 -57.59 4.80 9.19
CA ALA A 758 -56.90 4.58 7.93
C ALA A 758 -57.93 4.19 6.86
N LYS A 759 -58.13 5.12 5.91
CA LYS A 759 -58.70 4.87 4.58
C LYS A 759 -57.77 3.92 3.81
N PRO A 760 -58.28 3.00 2.96
CA PRO A 760 -57.43 2.13 2.16
C PRO A 760 -56.63 2.97 1.14
N PRO A 761 -55.32 2.75 0.95
CA PRO A 761 -54.60 3.37 -0.15
C PRO A 761 -55.01 2.71 -1.46
N ALA A 762 -55.42 3.55 -2.40
CA ALA A 762 -55.79 3.17 -3.76
C ALA A 762 -54.58 2.58 -4.51
N ALA A 763 -54.84 1.57 -5.33
CA ALA A 763 -53.92 1.07 -6.34
C ALA A 763 -53.49 2.23 -7.26
N ASN A 764 -52.25 2.69 -7.11
CA ASN A 764 -51.67 3.63 -8.06
C ASN A 764 -51.27 2.86 -9.31
N SER A 765 -52.07 3.03 -10.36
CA SER A 765 -51.71 2.72 -11.74
C SER A 765 -50.38 3.39 -12.11
N PHE A 766 -49.45 2.63 -12.70
CA PHE A 766 -48.25 3.15 -13.34
C PHE A 766 -48.63 4.25 -14.36
N THR A 767 -48.35 5.51 -14.05
CA THR A 767 -48.50 6.62 -14.98
C THR A 767 -47.25 6.73 -15.85
N THR A 768 -47.15 5.88 -16.87
CA THR A 768 -46.26 6.14 -18.01
C THR A 768 -46.96 7.09 -18.96
N GLY A 769 -46.57 8.37 -18.98
CA GLY A 769 -46.90 9.25 -20.10
C GLY A 769 -46.22 8.74 -21.37
N PRO A 770 -46.89 8.73 -22.54
CA PRO A 770 -46.28 8.25 -23.78
C PRO A 770 -45.29 9.30 -24.28
N ASN A 771 -44.01 9.15 -23.94
CA ASN A 771 -42.96 9.96 -24.54
C ASN A 771 -42.50 9.28 -25.83
N THR A 772 -43.08 9.69 -26.96
CA THR A 772 -42.70 9.26 -28.31
C THR A 772 -41.39 9.92 -28.77
N GLY A 773 -40.33 9.77 -27.98
CA GLY A 773 -38.96 10.13 -28.36
C GLY A 773 -38.27 8.95 -29.05
N LYS A 774 -37.54 9.21 -30.15
CA LYS A 774 -36.71 8.21 -30.86
C LYS A 774 -35.93 7.35 -29.85
N LYS A 775 -36.19 6.03 -29.79
CA LYS A 775 -35.40 5.07 -28.99
C LYS A 775 -33.94 5.16 -29.43
N THR A 776 -33.09 5.79 -28.61
CA THR A 776 -31.64 5.77 -28.79
C THR A 776 -31.13 4.42 -28.30
N SER A 777 -30.53 3.64 -29.21
CA SER A 777 -29.78 2.44 -28.82
C SER A 777 -28.61 2.85 -27.90
N LEU A 778 -28.36 2.05 -26.85
CA LEU A 778 -27.34 2.31 -25.83
C LEU A 778 -26.38 1.12 -25.79
N ARG A 779 -25.12 1.39 -25.46
CA ARG A 779 -24.10 0.38 -25.18
C ARG A 779 -23.86 0.31 -23.67
N VAL A 780 -24.26 -0.79 -23.06
CA VAL A 780 -24.32 -0.97 -21.61
C VAL A 780 -23.24 -1.95 -21.17
N LEU A 781 -22.37 -1.53 -20.27
CA LEU A 781 -21.45 -2.43 -19.56
C LEU A 781 -22.08 -2.82 -18.23
N VAL A 782 -22.25 -4.12 -18.00
CA VAL A 782 -22.87 -4.69 -16.80
C VAL A 782 -21.83 -5.50 -16.03
N LEU A 783 -21.73 -5.24 -14.73
CA LEU A 783 -20.90 -6.02 -13.80
C LEU A 783 -21.82 -6.83 -12.88
N ALA A 784 -21.66 -8.15 -12.89
CA ALA A 784 -22.42 -9.04 -12.02
C ALA A 784 -21.56 -10.26 -11.68
N TRP A 785 -21.65 -10.77 -10.45
CA TRP A 785 -20.85 -11.93 -10.04
C TRP A 785 -21.48 -13.29 -10.40
N GLU A 786 -22.81 -13.33 -10.57
CA GLU A 786 -23.57 -14.48 -11.06
C GLU A 786 -24.23 -14.15 -12.40
N PHE A 787 -24.21 -15.11 -13.33
CA PHE A 787 -24.89 -15.00 -14.63
C PHE A 787 -25.18 -16.41 -15.20
N PRO A 788 -26.28 -16.64 -15.94
CA PRO A 788 -26.57 -17.94 -16.56
C PRO A 788 -25.40 -18.49 -17.41
N PRO A 789 -25.21 -19.82 -17.49
CA PRO A 789 -26.09 -20.88 -16.97
C PRO A 789 -25.94 -21.20 -15.47
N HIS A 790 -24.87 -20.76 -14.81
CA HIS A 790 -24.66 -21.09 -13.40
C HIS A 790 -25.30 -20.04 -12.47
N LEU A 791 -26.30 -20.48 -11.70
CA LEU A 791 -27.08 -19.65 -10.79
C LEU A 791 -26.96 -20.21 -9.37
N ILE A 792 -26.59 -19.35 -8.41
CA ILE A 792 -26.56 -19.68 -6.98
C ILE A 792 -27.79 -19.09 -6.29
N GLY A 793 -28.29 -17.95 -6.79
CA GLY A 793 -29.51 -17.32 -6.30
C GLY A 793 -30.34 -16.65 -7.40
N GLY A 794 -31.36 -15.92 -6.96
CA GLY A 794 -32.25 -15.17 -7.86
C GLY A 794 -31.59 -13.99 -8.56
N LEU A 795 -30.41 -13.54 -8.09
CA LEU A 795 -29.67 -12.42 -8.67
C LEU A 795 -29.25 -12.70 -10.10
N GLY A 796 -28.54 -13.81 -10.35
CA GLY A 796 -28.07 -14.13 -11.70
C GLY A 796 -29.21 -14.27 -12.70
N ARG A 797 -30.37 -14.77 -12.24
CA ARG A 797 -31.60 -14.84 -13.05
C ARG A 797 -32.14 -13.45 -13.39
N ALA A 798 -32.26 -12.56 -12.40
CA ALA A 798 -32.72 -11.20 -12.63
C ALA A 798 -31.79 -10.44 -13.60
N VAL A 799 -30.47 -10.58 -13.47
CA VAL A 799 -29.49 -9.98 -14.38
C VAL A 799 -29.61 -10.57 -15.79
N GLY A 800 -29.70 -11.89 -15.91
CA GLY A 800 -29.86 -12.58 -17.20
C GLY A 800 -31.12 -12.15 -17.94
N ASP A 801 -32.27 -12.18 -17.27
CA ASP A 801 -33.56 -11.82 -17.88
C ASP A 801 -33.60 -10.34 -18.29
N LEU A 802 -33.10 -9.44 -17.43
CA LEU A 802 -33.00 -8.00 -17.72
C LEU A 802 -32.10 -7.71 -18.93
N THR A 803 -30.89 -8.25 -18.93
CA THR A 803 -29.91 -8.01 -20.01
C THR A 803 -30.38 -8.57 -21.35
N ALA A 804 -31.01 -9.75 -21.36
CA ALA A 804 -31.63 -10.33 -22.56
C ALA A 804 -32.82 -9.50 -23.06
N GLN A 805 -33.60 -8.89 -22.17
CA GLN A 805 -34.66 -7.96 -22.56
C GLN A 805 -34.10 -6.67 -23.16
N LEU A 806 -33.08 -6.07 -22.53
CA LEU A 806 -32.41 -4.87 -23.05
C LEU A 806 -31.80 -5.13 -24.45
N ALA A 807 -31.19 -6.29 -24.66
CA ALA A 807 -30.69 -6.71 -25.97
C ALA A 807 -31.83 -6.79 -27.01
N ARG A 808 -32.97 -7.39 -26.66
CA ARG A 808 -34.17 -7.46 -27.52
C ARG A 808 -34.78 -6.09 -27.82
N ASP A 809 -34.68 -5.14 -26.88
CA ASP A 809 -35.11 -3.76 -27.07
C ASP A 809 -34.18 -2.93 -27.98
N GLY A 810 -33.07 -3.53 -28.45
CA GLY A 810 -32.13 -2.94 -29.40
C GLY A 810 -30.90 -2.28 -28.78
N HIS A 811 -30.62 -2.54 -27.50
CA HIS A 811 -29.39 -2.07 -26.83
C HIS A 811 -28.27 -3.10 -27.01
N THR A 812 -27.02 -2.65 -27.08
CA THR A 812 -25.84 -3.53 -27.05
C THR A 812 -25.43 -3.72 -25.59
N VAL A 813 -25.41 -4.97 -25.11
CA VAL A 813 -25.13 -5.25 -23.68
C VAL A 813 -23.93 -6.17 -23.57
N HIS A 814 -22.94 -5.74 -22.78
CA HIS A 814 -21.79 -6.53 -22.38
C HIS A 814 -21.88 -6.82 -20.88
N VAL A 815 -21.73 -8.08 -20.48
CA VAL A 815 -21.72 -8.51 -19.09
C VAL A 815 -20.34 -9.08 -18.78
N ILE A 816 -19.67 -8.56 -17.76
CA ILE A 816 -18.47 -9.19 -17.18
C ILE A 816 -18.88 -9.93 -15.91
N THR A 817 -18.57 -11.23 -15.84
CA THR A 817 -19.03 -12.15 -14.78
C THR A 817 -18.00 -13.22 -14.44
N CYS A 818 -18.20 -13.97 -13.36
CA CYS A 818 -17.31 -15.06 -12.94
C CYS A 818 -17.44 -16.29 -13.85
N ARG A 819 -16.31 -16.91 -14.19
CA ARG A 819 -16.23 -18.20 -14.91
C ARG A 819 -16.37 -19.38 -13.94
N ARG A 820 -17.05 -20.44 -14.38
CA ARG A 820 -17.02 -21.78 -13.77
C ARG A 820 -16.39 -22.79 -14.73
N ASP A 821 -15.98 -23.94 -14.18
CA ASP A 821 -15.30 -25.00 -14.93
C ASP A 821 -16.09 -25.37 -16.20
N ASP A 822 -15.39 -25.61 -17.31
CA ASP A 822 -15.92 -25.92 -18.66
C ASP A 822 -16.61 -24.78 -19.45
N GLU A 823 -16.64 -23.54 -18.95
CA GLU A 823 -17.23 -22.41 -19.69
C GLU A 823 -16.24 -21.69 -20.62
N ALA A 824 -16.74 -21.21 -21.77
CA ALA A 824 -15.99 -20.31 -22.64
C ALA A 824 -15.82 -18.93 -21.99
N SER A 825 -14.60 -18.38 -22.07
CA SER A 825 -14.27 -17.04 -21.56
C SER A 825 -15.11 -15.93 -22.21
N ASP A 826 -15.48 -16.09 -23.47
CA ASP A 826 -16.36 -15.16 -24.18
C ASP A 826 -17.47 -15.92 -24.91
N SER A 827 -18.69 -15.42 -24.82
CA SER A 827 -19.85 -16.04 -25.47
C SER A 827 -20.94 -15.02 -25.78
N LEU A 828 -21.81 -15.37 -26.72
CA LEU A 828 -23.05 -14.63 -26.96
C LEU A 828 -24.22 -15.43 -26.35
N TRP A 829 -24.92 -14.85 -25.38
CA TRP A 829 -26.04 -15.49 -24.70
C TRP A 829 -27.30 -14.62 -24.86
N ASN A 830 -28.32 -15.12 -25.58
CA ASN A 830 -29.57 -14.40 -25.86
C ASN A 830 -29.38 -12.95 -26.37
N GLY A 831 -28.36 -12.73 -27.21
CA GLY A 831 -28.00 -11.41 -27.75
C GLY A 831 -27.15 -10.53 -26.83
N VAL A 832 -26.72 -11.05 -25.67
CA VAL A 832 -25.83 -10.39 -24.71
C VAL A 832 -24.40 -10.90 -24.89
N HIS A 833 -23.43 -9.99 -24.97
CA HIS A 833 -22.01 -10.35 -24.96
C HIS A 833 -21.57 -10.66 -23.53
N VAL A 834 -21.15 -11.89 -23.25
CA VAL A 834 -20.78 -12.33 -21.90
C VAL A 834 -19.29 -12.64 -21.85
N HIS A 835 -18.60 -11.98 -20.93
CA HIS A 835 -17.17 -12.08 -20.67
C HIS A 835 -16.96 -12.71 -19.28
N ARG A 836 -16.56 -13.98 -19.25
CA ARG A 836 -16.35 -14.76 -18.04
C ARG A 836 -14.88 -14.71 -17.60
N VAL A 837 -14.65 -14.27 -16.37
CA VAL A 837 -13.31 -14.10 -15.79
C VAL A 837 -13.00 -15.24 -14.82
N GLU A 838 -11.79 -15.77 -14.91
CA GLU A 838 -11.31 -16.84 -14.04
C GLU A 838 -10.84 -16.29 -12.70
N VAL A 839 -11.24 -16.93 -11.60
CA VAL A 839 -10.81 -16.59 -10.24
C VAL A 839 -10.22 -17.86 -9.62
N LEU A 840 -8.94 -17.82 -9.26
CA LEU A 840 -8.14 -18.98 -8.82
C LEU A 840 -8.59 -19.65 -7.51
N GLN A 841 -9.72 -19.23 -6.92
CA GLN A 841 -10.31 -19.79 -5.70
C GLN A 841 -11.85 -19.87 -5.84
N SER A 842 -12.50 -20.75 -5.09
CA SER A 842 -13.98 -20.86 -5.05
C SER A 842 -14.59 -19.89 -4.04
N PRO A 843 -15.78 -19.31 -4.29
CA PRO A 843 -16.50 -18.48 -3.33
C PRO A 843 -16.92 -19.22 -2.04
N GLU A 844 -16.82 -20.55 -2.01
CA GLU A 844 -17.12 -21.36 -0.82
C GLU A 844 -15.94 -21.46 0.18
N SER A 845 -14.85 -20.73 -0.09
CA SER A 845 -13.64 -20.68 0.74
C SER A 845 -13.83 -19.86 2.04
N PRO A 846 -13.16 -20.23 3.17
CA PRO A 846 -13.08 -19.41 4.38
C PRO A 846 -12.52 -17.99 4.15
N ALA A 847 -11.84 -17.75 3.01
CA ALA A 847 -11.32 -16.46 2.58
C ALA A 847 -12.27 -15.70 1.62
N PHE A 848 -13.59 -15.81 1.80
CA PHE A 848 -14.60 -15.26 0.90
C PHE A 848 -14.36 -13.79 0.48
N LEU A 849 -13.94 -12.92 1.39
CA LEU A 849 -13.64 -11.51 1.03
C LEU A 849 -12.40 -11.37 0.13
N ASP A 850 -11.39 -12.24 0.27
CA ASP A 850 -10.24 -12.30 -0.67
C ASP A 850 -10.71 -12.76 -2.06
N TRP A 851 -11.60 -13.75 -2.09
CA TRP A 851 -12.22 -14.19 -3.35
C TRP A 851 -12.99 -13.05 -4.04
N VAL A 852 -13.84 -12.31 -3.31
CA VAL A 852 -14.55 -11.13 -3.83
C VAL A 852 -13.56 -10.11 -4.36
N PHE A 853 -12.48 -9.86 -3.63
CA PHE A 853 -11.45 -8.93 -4.04
C PHE A 853 -10.79 -9.36 -5.37
N ARG A 854 -10.39 -10.63 -5.51
CA ARG A 854 -9.80 -11.18 -6.75
C ARG A 854 -10.75 -11.12 -7.93
N LEU A 855 -12.04 -11.40 -7.71
CA LEU A 855 -13.08 -11.27 -8.73
C LEU A 855 -13.10 -9.85 -9.31
N ASN A 856 -13.06 -8.83 -8.46
CA ASN A 856 -13.07 -7.44 -8.91
C ASN A 856 -11.83 -7.09 -9.76
N ILE A 857 -10.65 -7.55 -9.37
CA ILE A 857 -9.42 -7.39 -10.17
C ILE A 857 -9.58 -8.07 -11.55
N ALA A 858 -10.07 -9.30 -11.58
CA ALA A 858 -10.26 -10.04 -12.82
C ALA A 858 -11.27 -9.33 -13.75
N MET A 859 -12.35 -8.74 -13.19
CA MET A 859 -13.32 -7.94 -13.95
C MET A 859 -12.70 -6.67 -14.55
N ILE A 860 -11.88 -5.94 -13.80
CA ILE A 860 -11.18 -4.73 -14.26
C ILE A 860 -10.24 -5.07 -15.42
N LEU A 861 -9.40 -6.10 -15.25
CA LEU A 861 -8.46 -6.53 -16.30
C LEU A 861 -9.19 -7.02 -17.55
N ARG A 862 -10.34 -7.68 -17.40
CA ARG A 862 -11.14 -8.09 -18.58
C ARG A 862 -11.75 -6.88 -19.29
N MET A 863 -12.21 -5.87 -18.56
CA MET A 863 -12.71 -4.62 -19.13
C MET A 863 -11.64 -3.91 -19.96
N GLU A 864 -10.42 -3.78 -19.42
CA GLU A 864 -9.29 -3.16 -20.13
C GLU A 864 -8.96 -3.94 -21.41
N ARG A 865 -8.81 -5.26 -21.30
CA ARG A 865 -8.53 -6.13 -22.45
C ARG A 865 -9.62 -6.05 -23.52
N LEU A 866 -10.89 -5.97 -23.11
CA LEU A 866 -12.02 -5.86 -24.04
C LEU A 866 -11.94 -4.58 -24.90
N LEU A 867 -11.48 -3.47 -24.32
CA LEU A 867 -11.30 -2.19 -25.02
C LEU A 867 -10.04 -2.17 -25.90
N GLU A 868 -8.99 -2.88 -25.49
CA GLU A 868 -7.79 -3.10 -26.30
C GLU A 868 -8.09 -3.96 -27.54
N GLU A 869 -8.81 -5.07 -27.35
CA GLU A 869 -9.23 -6.00 -28.41
C GLU A 869 -10.21 -5.33 -29.39
N ASN A 870 -10.99 -4.34 -28.93
CA ASN A 870 -12.03 -3.69 -29.72
C ASN A 870 -11.91 -2.16 -29.64
N GLN A 871 -10.99 -1.59 -30.42
CA GLN A 871 -10.72 -0.15 -30.41
C GLN A 871 -11.93 0.74 -30.77
N GLU A 872 -12.98 0.20 -31.42
CA GLU A 872 -14.23 0.90 -31.72
C GLU A 872 -15.29 0.77 -30.63
N LEU A 873 -15.14 -0.18 -29.71
CA LEU A 873 -16.10 -0.42 -28.64
C LEU A 873 -16.08 0.72 -27.63
N ARG A 874 -17.23 1.35 -27.43
CA ARG A 874 -17.43 2.36 -26.39
C ARG A 874 -18.70 2.03 -25.65
N PHE A 875 -18.71 2.32 -24.35
CA PHE A 875 -19.89 2.18 -23.52
C PHE A 875 -20.49 3.56 -23.24
N ASP A 876 -21.81 3.59 -23.11
CA ASP A 876 -22.56 4.81 -22.79
C ASP A 876 -22.92 4.86 -21.30
N ILE A 877 -22.97 3.70 -20.63
CA ILE A 877 -23.34 3.58 -19.22
C ILE A 877 -22.78 2.31 -18.57
N LEU A 878 -22.50 2.39 -17.28
CA LEU A 878 -22.09 1.27 -16.42
C LEU A 878 -23.25 0.88 -15.48
N HIS A 879 -23.53 -0.41 -15.36
CA HIS A 879 -24.52 -0.95 -14.41
C HIS A 879 -23.90 -2.03 -13.52
N ALA A 880 -23.79 -1.75 -12.22
CA ALA A 880 -23.29 -2.69 -11.22
C ALA A 880 -24.44 -3.39 -10.48
N HIS A 881 -24.37 -4.73 -10.34
CA HIS A 881 -25.33 -5.50 -9.55
C HIS A 881 -24.70 -6.02 -8.24
N ASP A 882 -25.18 -5.47 -7.12
CA ASP A 882 -24.76 -5.74 -5.74
C ASP A 882 -23.29 -5.39 -5.37
N TRP A 883 -23.02 -5.39 -4.07
CA TRP A 883 -21.74 -5.00 -3.45
C TRP A 883 -20.54 -5.86 -3.89
N LEU A 884 -20.76 -7.10 -4.35
CA LEU A 884 -19.68 -8.01 -4.74
C LEU A 884 -18.84 -7.47 -5.91
N VAL A 885 -19.39 -6.53 -6.68
CA VAL A 885 -18.69 -5.89 -7.82
C VAL A 885 -18.36 -4.42 -7.55
N TYR A 886 -18.43 -3.97 -6.29
CA TYR A 886 -18.23 -2.56 -5.90
C TYR A 886 -16.89 -2.00 -6.39
N TYR A 887 -15.78 -2.71 -6.13
CA TYR A 887 -14.45 -2.21 -6.47
C TYR A 887 -14.25 -2.11 -7.99
N ALA A 888 -14.73 -3.10 -8.74
CA ALA A 888 -14.71 -3.07 -10.20
C ALA A 888 -15.60 -1.93 -10.74
N ALA A 889 -16.77 -1.69 -10.13
CA ALA A 889 -17.64 -0.59 -10.52
C ALA A 889 -16.98 0.78 -10.31
N ARG A 890 -16.31 0.98 -9.18
CA ARG A 890 -15.54 2.21 -8.87
C ARG A 890 -14.43 2.45 -9.89
N ASP A 891 -13.62 1.44 -10.14
CA ASP A 891 -12.43 1.59 -10.99
C ASP A 891 -12.84 1.73 -12.47
N CYS A 892 -13.82 0.96 -12.94
CA CYS A 892 -14.39 1.11 -14.29
C CYS A 892 -15.06 2.49 -14.48
N ARG A 893 -15.80 2.99 -13.49
CA ARG A 893 -16.38 4.35 -13.53
C ARG A 893 -15.27 5.40 -13.68
N GLN A 894 -14.18 5.29 -12.92
CA GLN A 894 -13.08 6.25 -12.97
C GLN A 894 -12.31 6.18 -14.29
N ALA A 895 -11.99 4.98 -14.77
CA ALA A 895 -11.26 4.76 -16.01
C ALA A 895 -12.06 5.22 -17.24
N LEU A 896 -13.35 4.86 -17.32
CA LEU A 896 -14.19 5.12 -18.47
C LEU A 896 -14.96 6.46 -18.40
N ARG A 897 -15.02 7.08 -17.21
CA ARG A 897 -15.76 8.32 -16.92
C ARG A 897 -17.24 8.25 -17.29
N LEU A 898 -17.86 7.08 -17.11
CA LEU A 898 -19.26 6.80 -17.44
C LEU A 898 -20.19 7.07 -16.26
N PRO A 899 -21.49 7.36 -16.51
CA PRO A 899 -22.49 7.34 -15.47
C PRO A 899 -22.65 5.91 -14.93
N LEU A 900 -22.81 5.78 -13.61
CA LEU A 900 -22.97 4.52 -12.91
C LEU A 900 -24.40 4.39 -12.36
N VAL A 901 -25.07 3.31 -12.76
CA VAL A 901 -26.28 2.83 -12.11
C VAL A 901 -25.93 1.61 -11.26
N ALA A 902 -26.48 1.51 -10.07
CA ALA A 902 -26.35 0.32 -9.24
C ALA A 902 -27.72 -0.28 -8.94
N THR A 903 -27.83 -1.60 -8.94
CA THR A 903 -28.98 -2.32 -8.38
C THR A 903 -28.54 -3.06 -7.12
N LEU A 904 -29.21 -2.78 -5.99
CA LEU A 904 -29.08 -3.57 -4.77
C LEU A 904 -30.25 -4.55 -4.65
N HIS A 905 -29.95 -5.84 -4.63
CA HIS A 905 -30.96 -6.91 -4.57
C HIS A 905 -31.29 -7.34 -3.15
N ALA A 906 -30.41 -7.06 -2.18
CA ALA A 906 -30.59 -7.32 -0.76
C ALA A 906 -29.57 -6.49 0.03
N THR A 907 -29.72 -6.46 1.36
CA THR A 907 -28.68 -5.94 2.27
C THR A 907 -28.17 -7.04 3.19
N GLU A 908 -26.95 -6.90 3.68
CA GLU A 908 -26.40 -7.78 4.70
C GLU A 908 -27.13 -7.61 6.04
N HIS A 909 -27.52 -6.37 6.36
CA HIS A 909 -28.33 -6.07 7.54
C HIS A 909 -29.64 -6.88 7.54
N GLY A 910 -30.36 -6.90 6.41
CA GLY A 910 -31.58 -7.69 6.25
C GLY A 910 -31.33 -9.19 6.30
N ARG A 911 -30.29 -9.69 5.60
CA ARG A 911 -29.90 -11.12 5.63
C ARG A 911 -29.53 -11.62 7.03
N LYS A 912 -28.96 -10.76 7.87
CA LYS A 912 -28.61 -11.08 9.26
C LYS A 912 -29.69 -10.73 10.27
N LEU A 913 -30.88 -10.32 9.80
CA LEU A 913 -32.03 -9.95 10.63
C LEU A 913 -31.66 -8.84 11.64
N GLY A 914 -30.94 -7.83 11.16
CA GLY A 914 -30.50 -6.64 11.92
C GLY A 914 -29.20 -6.80 12.70
N ARG A 915 -28.54 -7.95 12.65
CA ARG A 915 -27.30 -8.21 13.41
C ARG A 915 -26.05 -7.97 12.55
N LEU A 916 -25.23 -6.99 12.92
CA LEU A 916 -23.95 -6.68 12.28
C LEU A 916 -22.79 -6.82 13.28
N ASP A 917 -22.84 -7.89 14.07
CA ASP A 917 -21.99 -8.07 15.24
C ASP A 917 -20.58 -8.53 14.86
N ASP A 918 -20.43 -9.20 13.71
CA ASP A 918 -19.15 -9.70 13.23
C ASP A 918 -18.45 -8.74 12.23
N PRO A 919 -17.11 -8.77 12.15
CA PRO A 919 -16.34 -7.88 11.27
C PRO A 919 -16.62 -8.08 9.78
N VAL A 920 -17.01 -9.29 9.34
CA VAL A 920 -17.26 -9.58 7.91
C VAL A 920 -18.57 -8.92 7.49
N SER A 921 -19.64 -9.09 8.25
CA SER A 921 -20.93 -8.45 7.96
C SER A 921 -20.84 -6.92 8.01
N ARG A 922 -20.03 -6.34 8.89
CA ARG A 922 -19.75 -4.88 8.86
C ARG A 922 -19.05 -4.42 7.58
N LYS A 923 -18.08 -5.19 7.09
CA LYS A 923 -17.39 -4.88 5.82
C LYS A 923 -18.31 -4.98 4.62
N ILE A 924 -19.16 -6.01 4.59
CA ILE A 924 -20.17 -6.18 3.53
C ILE A 924 -21.13 -4.99 3.54
N HIS A 925 -21.67 -4.64 4.71
CA HIS A 925 -22.57 -3.49 4.87
C HIS A 925 -21.92 -2.17 4.44
N ALA A 926 -20.63 -1.97 4.76
CA ALA A 926 -19.88 -0.79 4.31
C ALA A 926 -19.72 -0.75 2.77
N ALA A 927 -19.45 -1.88 2.13
CA ALA A 927 -19.37 -1.98 0.67
C ALA A 927 -20.73 -1.73 -0.01
N GLU A 928 -21.84 -2.18 0.59
CA GLU A 928 -23.21 -1.86 0.15
C GLU A 928 -23.47 -0.34 0.20
N SER A 929 -23.14 0.31 1.33
CA SER A 929 -23.26 1.77 1.48
C SER A 929 -22.41 2.51 0.45
N SER A 930 -21.15 2.10 0.30
CA SER A 930 -20.21 2.74 -0.63
C SER A 930 -20.63 2.60 -2.08
N LEU A 931 -21.21 1.45 -2.49
CA LEU A 931 -21.76 1.30 -3.84
C LEU A 931 -23.00 2.19 -4.04
N ALA A 932 -23.88 2.27 -3.04
CA ALA A 932 -25.08 3.10 -3.10
C ALA A 932 -24.76 4.60 -3.19
N GLU A 933 -23.76 5.06 -2.44
CA GLU A 933 -23.25 6.44 -2.48
C GLU A 933 -22.53 6.76 -3.79
N LEU A 934 -21.78 5.80 -4.33
CA LEU A 934 -21.05 5.95 -5.59
C LEU A 934 -21.97 5.99 -6.82
N ALA A 935 -23.17 5.40 -6.75
CA ALA A 935 -24.09 5.33 -7.89
C ALA A 935 -24.77 6.68 -8.19
N ASP A 936 -24.87 7.05 -9.46
CA ASP A 936 -25.62 8.26 -9.87
C ASP A 936 -27.14 8.03 -9.77
N LYS A 937 -27.57 6.77 -9.94
CA LYS A 937 -28.94 6.29 -9.72
C LYS A 937 -28.91 4.91 -9.08
N LEU A 938 -29.75 4.72 -8.07
CA LEU A 938 -29.92 3.44 -7.39
C LEU A 938 -31.26 2.80 -7.81
N ILE A 939 -31.22 1.51 -8.17
CA ILE A 939 -32.38 0.67 -8.42
C ILE A 939 -32.51 -0.34 -7.28
N VAL A 940 -33.74 -0.56 -6.80
CA VAL A 940 -34.09 -1.61 -5.83
C VAL A 940 -35.35 -2.34 -6.28
N CYS A 941 -35.55 -3.56 -5.78
CA CYS A 941 -36.61 -4.45 -6.29
C CYS A 941 -38.00 -4.26 -5.65
N SER A 942 -38.12 -3.55 -4.53
CA SER A 942 -39.40 -3.35 -3.83
C SER A 942 -39.43 -2.06 -3.03
N ASP A 943 -40.63 -1.59 -2.67
CA ASP A 943 -40.79 -0.42 -1.79
C ASP A 943 -40.17 -0.66 -0.41
N SER A 944 -40.29 -1.88 0.13
CA SER A 944 -39.63 -2.25 1.40
C SER A 944 -38.11 -2.12 1.30
N MET A 945 -37.51 -2.55 0.18
CA MET A 945 -36.07 -2.36 -0.05
C MET A 945 -35.71 -0.89 -0.19
N ALA A 946 -36.56 -0.07 -0.83
CA ALA A 946 -36.33 1.37 -0.93
C ALA A 946 -36.32 2.04 0.44
N GLU A 947 -37.27 1.70 1.31
CA GLU A 947 -37.33 2.18 2.70
C GLU A 947 -36.09 1.73 3.49
N GLU A 948 -35.71 0.46 3.36
CA GLU A 948 -34.55 -0.12 4.04
C GLU A 948 -33.25 0.60 3.64
N VAL A 949 -32.91 0.69 2.35
CA VAL A 949 -31.64 1.31 1.92
C VAL A 949 -31.62 2.81 2.16
N THR A 950 -32.77 3.49 2.07
CA THR A 950 -32.88 4.92 2.37
C THR A 950 -32.59 5.17 3.85
N SER A 951 -33.14 4.32 4.74
CA SER A 951 -32.92 4.42 6.18
C SER A 951 -31.51 4.02 6.58
N LEU A 952 -30.98 2.91 6.06
CA LEU A 952 -29.67 2.38 6.45
C LEU A 952 -28.51 3.25 5.96
N PHE A 953 -28.60 3.75 4.72
CA PHE A 953 -27.51 4.49 4.08
C PHE A 953 -27.75 6.00 4.00
N ASN A 954 -28.78 6.51 4.70
CA ASN A 954 -29.13 7.93 4.78
C ASN A 954 -29.26 8.62 3.39
N LEU A 955 -29.90 7.93 2.45
CA LEU A 955 -30.04 8.39 1.07
C LEU A 955 -31.28 9.29 0.90
N LYS A 956 -31.29 10.13 -0.13
CA LYS A 956 -32.51 10.86 -0.52
C LYS A 956 -33.44 9.92 -1.30
N LYS A 957 -34.71 9.84 -0.89
CA LYS A 957 -35.73 9.01 -1.57
C LYS A 957 -35.84 9.28 -3.07
N SER A 958 -35.55 10.50 -3.54
CA SER A 958 -35.54 10.87 -4.97
C SER A 958 -34.41 10.23 -5.80
N GLY A 959 -33.38 9.69 -5.15
CA GLY A 959 -32.25 9.01 -5.80
C GLY A 959 -32.46 7.50 -5.99
N VAL A 960 -33.52 6.94 -5.40
CA VAL A 960 -33.83 5.51 -5.41
C VAL A 960 -35.04 5.25 -6.28
N THR A 961 -34.93 4.33 -7.23
CA THR A 961 -36.00 3.91 -8.13
C THR A 961 -36.38 2.47 -7.85
N VAL A 962 -37.67 2.22 -7.60
CA VAL A 962 -38.19 0.86 -7.42
C VAL A 962 -38.53 0.28 -8.79
N ILE A 963 -37.83 -0.80 -9.18
CA ILE A 963 -38.14 -1.58 -10.38
C ILE A 963 -38.23 -3.05 -9.95
N PRO A 964 -39.42 -3.68 -10.03
CA PRO A 964 -39.59 -5.05 -9.59
C PRO A 964 -38.83 -6.03 -10.51
N ASN A 965 -38.47 -7.20 -9.97
CA ASN A 965 -38.01 -8.29 -10.83
C ASN A 965 -39.19 -8.86 -11.64
N GLY A 966 -38.92 -9.35 -12.85
CA GLY A 966 -39.93 -9.86 -13.76
C GLY A 966 -39.69 -11.29 -14.18
N LEU A 967 -40.63 -11.82 -14.97
CA LEU A 967 -40.48 -13.10 -15.65
C LEU A 967 -40.64 -12.93 -17.17
N PRO A 968 -39.81 -13.60 -17.98
CA PRO A 968 -39.96 -13.58 -19.44
C PRO A 968 -41.33 -14.11 -19.89
N ALA A 969 -41.75 -13.73 -21.09
CA ALA A 969 -42.99 -14.25 -21.68
C ALA A 969 -42.86 -15.76 -21.92
N ALA A 970 -43.98 -16.50 -21.82
CA ALA A 970 -43.99 -17.95 -21.96
C ALA A 970 -43.43 -18.42 -23.32
N SER A 971 -43.66 -17.66 -24.40
CA SER A 971 -43.12 -17.92 -25.75
C SER A 971 -41.61 -17.75 -25.86
N ASP A 972 -41.01 -16.91 -25.01
CA ASP A 972 -39.58 -16.59 -25.08
C ASP A 972 -38.73 -17.62 -24.34
N ALA A 973 -39.32 -18.31 -23.35
CA ALA A 973 -38.68 -19.39 -22.59
C ALA A 973 -38.43 -20.65 -23.43
N GLU A 974 -39.18 -20.86 -24.52
CA GLU A 974 -39.06 -22.03 -25.39
C GLU A 974 -37.88 -21.95 -26.38
N SER A 975 -37.36 -20.75 -26.72
CA SER A 975 -36.29 -20.60 -27.72
C SER A 975 -34.88 -20.99 -27.22
N SER A 976 -34.72 -21.27 -25.92
CA SER A 976 -33.45 -21.66 -25.30
C SER A 976 -33.31 -23.17 -25.03
N ARG A 977 -34.29 -24.01 -25.43
CA ARG A 977 -34.26 -25.47 -25.24
C ARG A 977 -33.67 -26.20 -26.44
N LYS A 978 -32.64 -27.04 -26.25
CA LYS A 978 -32.33 -28.14 -27.19
C LYS A 978 -33.56 -29.07 -27.24
N PRO A 979 -33.95 -29.59 -28.41
CA PRO A 979 -35.17 -30.36 -28.56
C PRO A 979 -35.05 -31.73 -27.87
N HIS A 980 -35.76 -31.89 -26.75
CA HIS A 980 -36.19 -33.18 -26.23
C HIS A 980 -37.71 -33.32 -26.47
N PRO A 981 -38.20 -34.55 -26.68
CA PRO A 981 -39.55 -34.78 -27.20
C PRO A 981 -40.58 -34.16 -26.25
N ALA A 982 -41.45 -33.32 -26.83
CA ALA A 982 -42.49 -32.60 -26.14
C ALA A 982 -43.37 -33.55 -25.31
N PRO A 983 -43.71 -33.22 -24.04
CA PRO A 983 -44.98 -33.66 -23.52
C PRO A 983 -46.06 -32.97 -24.35
N ALA A 984 -46.99 -33.77 -24.85
CA ALA A 984 -48.03 -33.36 -25.77
C ALA A 984 -48.80 -32.13 -25.27
N CYS A 985 -49.16 -31.29 -26.24
CA CYS A 985 -50.06 -30.15 -26.13
C CYS A 985 -51.22 -30.38 -25.15
N ALA A 986 -51.40 -29.47 -24.20
CA ALA A 986 -52.66 -29.32 -23.45
C ALA A 986 -53.20 -27.91 -23.69
N GLY A 987 -53.88 -27.74 -24.82
CA GLY A 987 -54.95 -26.75 -24.89
C GLY A 987 -56.05 -27.18 -23.94
N ASP A 988 -56.54 -26.21 -23.17
CA ASP A 988 -57.82 -26.18 -22.46
C ASP A 988 -58.16 -27.37 -21.52
N SER A 989 -58.45 -27.09 -20.25
CA SER A 989 -59.07 -28.00 -19.25
C SER A 989 -58.24 -29.13 -18.57
N GLY A 990 -56.96 -28.93 -18.26
CA GLY A 990 -56.07 -29.97 -17.69
C GLY A 990 -55.98 -30.17 -16.15
N ARG A 991 -56.70 -29.39 -15.32
CA ARG A 991 -56.86 -29.71 -13.87
C ARG A 991 -58.19 -30.46 -13.63
N THR A 992 -58.58 -31.32 -14.58
CA THR A 992 -59.74 -32.22 -14.45
C THR A 992 -59.33 -33.45 -13.63
N LEU A 993 -59.97 -33.59 -12.46
CA LEU A 993 -60.02 -34.79 -11.61
C LEU A 993 -58.65 -35.44 -11.34
N ARG A 994 -57.83 -34.78 -10.50
CA ARG A 994 -56.92 -35.58 -9.65
C ARG A 994 -57.80 -36.60 -8.94
N SER A 995 -57.47 -37.88 -9.11
CA SER A 995 -58.07 -38.98 -8.34
C SER A 995 -58.21 -38.54 -6.88
N ALA A 996 -59.34 -38.87 -6.23
CA ALA A 996 -59.53 -38.62 -4.80
C ALA A 996 -58.42 -39.26 -3.93
N PHE A 997 -57.58 -40.11 -4.53
CA PHE A 997 -56.43 -40.79 -3.95
C PHE A 997 -55.06 -40.14 -4.27
N ALA A 998 -54.99 -39.01 -4.98
CA ALA A 998 -53.73 -38.32 -5.24
C ALA A 998 -53.27 -37.55 -3.98
N LYS A 999 -52.02 -37.78 -3.55
CA LYS A 999 -51.43 -37.10 -2.38
C LYS A 999 -51.42 -35.58 -2.60
N ARG A 1000 -51.87 -34.82 -1.60
CA ARG A 1000 -51.78 -33.36 -1.60
C ARG A 1000 -50.34 -32.94 -1.38
N ARG A 1001 -49.86 -31.90 -2.06
CA ARG A 1001 -48.47 -31.46 -1.95
C ARG A 1001 -48.33 -29.98 -1.62
N ILE A 1002 -47.61 -29.71 -0.55
CA ILE A 1002 -47.12 -28.38 -0.19
C ILE A 1002 -45.67 -28.27 -0.68
N LEU A 1003 -45.35 -27.18 -1.36
CA LEU A 1003 -44.01 -26.93 -1.89
C LEU A 1003 -43.38 -25.72 -1.21
N TYR A 1004 -42.13 -25.88 -0.78
CA TYR A 1004 -41.20 -24.81 -0.49
C TYR A 1004 -40.06 -24.84 -1.51
N LEU A 1005 -39.72 -23.68 -2.08
CA LEU A 1005 -38.61 -23.50 -3.02
C LEU A 1005 -37.72 -22.36 -2.52
N GLY A 1006 -36.45 -22.64 -2.23
CA GLY A 1006 -35.49 -21.62 -1.83
C GLY A 1006 -34.27 -22.15 -1.08
N ARG A 1007 -33.29 -21.27 -0.82
CA ARG A 1007 -32.09 -21.61 -0.04
C ARG A 1007 -32.46 -22.04 1.40
N LEU A 1008 -31.72 -22.98 1.96
CA LEU A 1008 -31.92 -23.47 3.33
C LEU A 1008 -31.03 -22.71 4.32
N VAL A 1009 -31.46 -21.49 4.64
CA VAL A 1009 -30.76 -20.51 5.48
C VAL A 1009 -31.74 -19.87 6.47
N PRO A 1010 -31.27 -19.34 7.63
CA PRO A 1010 -32.14 -18.91 8.73
C PRO A 1010 -33.19 -17.88 8.32
N GLU A 1011 -32.83 -16.93 7.46
CA GLU A 1011 -33.73 -15.87 7.03
C GLU A 1011 -34.89 -16.35 6.15
N LYS A 1012 -34.84 -17.59 5.64
CA LYS A 1012 -35.94 -18.22 4.89
C LYS A 1012 -36.92 -18.99 5.76
N ASN A 1013 -36.61 -19.22 7.04
CA ASN A 1013 -37.58 -19.64 8.06
C ASN A 1013 -38.40 -20.90 7.74
N VAL A 1014 -37.75 -21.89 7.11
CA VAL A 1014 -38.34 -23.22 6.88
C VAL A 1014 -38.84 -23.91 8.18
N PRO A 1015 -38.23 -23.70 9.38
CA PRO A 1015 -38.75 -24.29 10.62
C PRO A 1015 -40.23 -23.94 10.90
N LEU A 1016 -40.71 -22.77 10.48
CA LEU A 1016 -42.13 -22.39 10.62
C LEU A 1016 -43.06 -23.36 9.88
N LEU A 1017 -42.69 -23.79 8.66
CA LEU A 1017 -43.48 -24.74 7.89
C LEU A 1017 -43.48 -26.14 8.53
N LEU A 1018 -42.32 -26.58 9.03
CA LEU A 1018 -42.22 -27.85 9.75
C LEU A 1018 -43.06 -27.84 11.04
N ALA A 1019 -43.12 -26.71 11.74
CA ALA A 1019 -43.97 -26.53 12.92
C ALA A 1019 -45.47 -26.43 12.57
N ALA A 1020 -45.80 -25.93 11.38
CA ALA A 1020 -47.18 -25.84 10.90
C ALA A 1020 -47.72 -27.20 10.39
N PHE A 1021 -46.83 -28.04 9.88
CA PHE A 1021 -47.18 -29.30 9.21
C PHE A 1021 -48.01 -30.30 10.05
N PRO A 1022 -47.77 -30.49 11.37
CA PRO A 1022 -48.64 -31.35 12.20
C PRO A 1022 -50.11 -30.96 12.14
N TYR A 1023 -50.41 -29.66 12.21
CA TYR A 1023 -51.78 -29.14 12.16
C TYR A 1023 -52.43 -29.33 10.78
N VAL A 1024 -51.63 -29.35 9.72
CA VAL A 1024 -52.11 -29.71 8.38
C VAL A 1024 -52.46 -31.20 8.32
N LEU A 1025 -51.62 -32.06 8.88
CA LEU A 1025 -51.83 -33.52 8.90
C LEU A 1025 -53.05 -33.92 9.74
N GLU A 1026 -53.47 -33.12 10.73
CA GLU A 1026 -54.72 -33.32 11.47
C GLU A 1026 -55.96 -33.25 10.56
N GLN A 1027 -55.94 -32.39 9.54
CA GLN A 1027 -57.07 -32.22 8.61
C GLN A 1027 -56.89 -32.98 7.29
N PHE A 1028 -55.65 -33.08 6.80
CA PHE A 1028 -55.29 -33.74 5.54
C PHE A 1028 -54.14 -34.75 5.78
N PRO A 1029 -54.43 -35.96 6.29
CA PRO A 1029 -53.41 -36.92 6.70
C PRO A 1029 -52.49 -37.43 5.58
N GLU A 1030 -52.92 -37.36 4.32
CA GLU A 1030 -52.15 -37.85 3.16
C GLU A 1030 -51.32 -36.75 2.46
N THR A 1031 -51.07 -35.63 3.15
CA THR A 1031 -50.31 -34.49 2.60
C THR A 1031 -48.80 -34.73 2.67
N GLU A 1032 -48.09 -34.37 1.60
CA GLU A 1032 -46.63 -34.35 1.48
C GLU A 1032 -46.13 -32.89 1.53
N LEU A 1033 -45.05 -32.63 2.28
CA LEU A 1033 -44.30 -31.37 2.24
C LEU A 1033 -42.99 -31.60 1.48
N VAL A 1034 -42.83 -30.93 0.36
CA VAL A 1034 -41.62 -30.97 -0.46
C VAL A 1034 -40.80 -29.72 -0.25
N ILE A 1035 -39.56 -29.88 0.19
CA ILE A 1035 -38.59 -28.82 0.45
C ILE A 1035 -37.49 -28.93 -0.60
N ALA A 1036 -37.47 -27.97 -1.53
CA ALA A 1036 -36.53 -27.94 -2.64
C ALA A 1036 -35.53 -26.79 -2.48
N GLY A 1037 -34.25 -27.13 -2.40
CA GLY A 1037 -33.15 -26.21 -2.18
C GLY A 1037 -31.98 -26.83 -1.40
N THR A 1038 -30.88 -26.08 -1.35
CA THR A 1038 -29.67 -26.43 -0.59
C THR A 1038 -29.30 -25.28 0.34
N GLY A 1039 -28.50 -25.58 1.37
CA GLY A 1039 -28.00 -24.57 2.30
C GLY A 1039 -27.49 -25.18 3.61
N PRO A 1040 -26.80 -24.38 4.44
CA PRO A 1040 -26.17 -24.84 5.68
C PRO A 1040 -27.17 -25.42 6.69
N GLU A 1041 -28.45 -25.04 6.65
CA GLU A 1041 -29.45 -25.58 7.58
C GLU A 1041 -30.03 -26.94 7.18
N ALA A 1042 -29.64 -27.50 6.02
CA ALA A 1042 -30.23 -28.73 5.48
C ALA A 1042 -30.24 -29.89 6.49
N ALA A 1043 -29.13 -30.10 7.22
CA ALA A 1043 -29.02 -31.16 8.22
C ALA A 1043 -29.92 -30.91 9.44
N SER A 1044 -29.97 -29.67 9.94
CA SER A 1044 -30.83 -29.27 11.07
C SER A 1044 -32.31 -29.43 10.73
N LEU A 1045 -32.71 -28.96 9.54
CA LEU A 1045 -34.07 -29.07 9.02
C LEU A 1045 -34.48 -30.53 8.80
N SER A 1046 -33.57 -31.37 8.30
CA SER A 1046 -33.80 -32.81 8.16
C SER A 1046 -34.02 -33.48 9.53
N GLY A 1047 -33.28 -33.06 10.56
CA GLY A 1047 -33.49 -33.52 11.94
C GLY A 1047 -34.86 -33.11 12.50
N LEU A 1048 -35.27 -31.86 12.27
CA LEU A 1048 -36.61 -31.37 12.63
C LEU A 1048 -37.73 -32.09 11.87
N ALA A 1049 -37.46 -32.53 10.64
CA ALA A 1049 -38.40 -33.24 9.80
C ALA A 1049 -38.50 -34.75 10.09
N ALA A 1050 -37.53 -35.33 10.81
CA ALA A 1050 -37.45 -36.77 11.07
C ALA A 1050 -38.74 -37.41 11.63
N PRO A 1051 -39.52 -36.76 12.54
CA PRO A 1051 -40.78 -37.31 13.04
C PRO A 1051 -41.86 -37.54 11.97
N PHE A 1052 -41.75 -36.90 10.81
CA PHE A 1052 -42.74 -36.99 9.73
C PHE A 1052 -42.44 -38.11 8.70
N GLY A 1053 -41.26 -38.75 8.78
CA GLY A 1053 -40.85 -39.81 7.86
C GLY A 1053 -40.98 -39.40 6.39
N ASP A 1054 -41.52 -40.29 5.55
CA ASP A 1054 -41.67 -40.13 4.10
C ASP A 1054 -42.66 -39.01 3.68
N ARG A 1055 -43.28 -38.30 4.64
CA ARG A 1055 -44.19 -37.19 4.36
C ARG A 1055 -43.47 -35.86 4.14
N VAL A 1056 -42.22 -35.74 4.56
CA VAL A 1056 -41.38 -34.57 4.27
C VAL A 1056 -40.23 -35.00 3.38
N ARG A 1057 -40.14 -34.42 2.18
CA ARG A 1057 -39.13 -34.78 1.18
C ARG A 1057 -38.23 -33.61 0.87
N PHE A 1058 -36.92 -33.81 1.07
CA PHE A 1058 -35.88 -32.87 0.62
C PHE A 1058 -35.39 -33.30 -0.76
N THR A 1059 -35.46 -32.41 -1.76
CA THR A 1059 -35.04 -32.74 -3.13
C THR A 1059 -33.59 -32.38 -3.42
N GLY A 1060 -32.94 -31.59 -2.56
CA GLY A 1060 -31.68 -30.93 -2.88
C GLY A 1060 -31.87 -29.81 -3.91
N PHE A 1061 -30.83 -29.50 -4.67
CA PHE A 1061 -30.88 -28.45 -5.70
C PHE A 1061 -31.82 -28.87 -6.84
N ALA A 1062 -32.82 -28.04 -7.13
CA ALA A 1062 -33.76 -28.25 -8.24
C ALA A 1062 -33.39 -27.31 -9.39
N ASP A 1063 -32.99 -27.90 -10.53
CA ASP A 1063 -32.77 -27.15 -11.76
C ASP A 1063 -34.10 -26.67 -12.37
N GLU A 1064 -34.06 -25.99 -13.52
CA GLU A 1064 -35.27 -25.44 -14.14
C GLU A 1064 -36.31 -26.49 -14.53
N ALA A 1065 -35.87 -27.68 -14.96
CA ALA A 1065 -36.79 -28.76 -15.34
C ALA A 1065 -37.46 -29.34 -14.08
N ALA A 1066 -36.65 -29.69 -13.08
CA ALA A 1066 -37.14 -30.21 -11.80
C ALA A 1066 -38.04 -29.19 -11.08
N LYS A 1067 -37.68 -27.91 -11.10
CA LYS A 1067 -38.50 -26.83 -10.52
C LYS A 1067 -39.86 -26.71 -11.22
N ALA A 1068 -39.88 -26.79 -12.55
CA ALA A 1068 -41.14 -26.76 -13.32
C ALA A 1068 -42.04 -27.96 -12.99
N GLU A 1069 -41.47 -29.16 -12.85
CA GLU A 1069 -42.18 -30.36 -12.42
C GLU A 1069 -42.74 -30.22 -11.00
N LEU A 1070 -41.89 -29.78 -10.05
CA LEU A 1070 -42.30 -29.57 -8.66
C LEU A 1070 -43.45 -28.56 -8.54
N LEU A 1071 -43.37 -27.45 -9.27
CA LEU A 1071 -44.43 -26.45 -9.33
C LEU A 1071 -45.71 -27.01 -9.95
N ALA A 1072 -45.62 -27.76 -11.06
CA ALA A 1072 -46.77 -28.38 -11.70
C ALA A 1072 -47.47 -29.41 -10.78
N GLU A 1073 -46.72 -30.08 -9.91
CA GLU A 1073 -47.24 -31.08 -8.99
C GLU A 1073 -47.75 -30.49 -7.66
N ALA A 1074 -47.41 -29.24 -7.34
CA ALA A 1074 -47.79 -28.59 -6.08
C ALA A 1074 -49.27 -28.18 -6.05
N ASP A 1075 -49.90 -28.36 -4.89
CA ASP A 1075 -51.25 -27.85 -4.61
C ASP A 1075 -51.19 -26.49 -3.91
N VAL A 1076 -50.15 -26.24 -3.10
CA VAL A 1076 -49.88 -24.96 -2.43
C VAL A 1076 -48.38 -24.70 -2.42
N CYS A 1077 -47.96 -23.46 -2.70
CA CYS A 1077 -46.58 -23.02 -2.52
C CYS A 1077 -46.50 -22.08 -1.30
N ALA A 1078 -45.61 -22.40 -0.36
CA ALA A 1078 -45.49 -21.71 0.92
C ALA A 1078 -44.12 -21.03 1.06
N ILE A 1079 -44.10 -19.73 1.35
CA ILE A 1079 -42.89 -18.88 1.39
C ILE A 1079 -42.80 -18.17 2.76
N PRO A 1080 -42.24 -18.83 3.79
CA PRO A 1080 -42.30 -18.42 5.20
C PRO A 1080 -41.24 -17.40 5.63
N SER A 1081 -40.49 -16.83 4.68
CA SER A 1081 -39.30 -16.00 4.90
C SER A 1081 -39.46 -14.95 6.02
N LEU A 1082 -38.40 -14.76 6.81
CA LEU A 1082 -38.27 -13.62 7.73
C LEU A 1082 -37.76 -12.38 6.98
N TYR A 1083 -36.89 -12.59 5.99
CA TYR A 1083 -36.39 -11.55 5.10
C TYR A 1083 -36.50 -11.99 3.63
N GLU A 1084 -37.23 -11.20 2.84
CA GLU A 1084 -37.42 -11.44 1.41
C GLU A 1084 -37.41 -10.12 0.63
N PRO A 1085 -36.29 -9.71 0.00
CA PRO A 1085 -36.21 -8.45 -0.74
C PRO A 1085 -37.26 -8.30 -1.85
N PHE A 1086 -37.58 -9.40 -2.53
CA PHE A 1086 -38.56 -9.44 -3.62
C PHE A 1086 -39.45 -10.68 -3.64
N GLY A 1087 -38.84 -11.87 -3.73
CA GLY A 1087 -39.56 -13.15 -3.82
C GLY A 1087 -39.86 -13.63 -5.25
N ILE A 1088 -38.82 -13.84 -6.08
CA ILE A 1088 -38.98 -14.34 -7.46
C ILE A 1088 -39.75 -15.68 -7.52
N VAL A 1089 -39.53 -16.56 -6.54
CA VAL A 1089 -40.25 -17.85 -6.42
C VAL A 1089 -41.76 -17.66 -6.35
N ALA A 1090 -42.25 -16.56 -5.76
CA ALA A 1090 -43.67 -16.25 -5.77
C ALA A 1090 -44.16 -15.99 -7.20
N LEU A 1091 -43.43 -15.22 -8.02
CA LEU A 1091 -43.78 -15.03 -9.43
C LEU A 1091 -43.78 -16.35 -10.21
N GLU A 1092 -42.81 -17.24 -9.92
CA GLU A 1092 -42.72 -18.55 -10.57
C GLU A 1092 -43.93 -19.44 -10.21
N ALA A 1093 -44.35 -19.44 -8.95
CA ALA A 1093 -45.56 -20.13 -8.49
C ALA A 1093 -46.83 -19.53 -9.10
N MET A 1094 -46.94 -18.20 -9.15
CA MET A 1094 -48.04 -17.52 -9.84
C MET A 1094 -48.10 -17.91 -11.32
N ARG A 1095 -46.94 -18.05 -11.99
CA ARG A 1095 -46.85 -18.43 -13.41
C ARG A 1095 -47.26 -19.88 -13.63
N ALA A 1096 -46.91 -20.77 -12.70
CA ALA A 1096 -47.30 -22.17 -12.73
C ALA A 1096 -48.76 -22.40 -12.30
N GLY A 1097 -49.48 -21.36 -11.88
CA GLY A 1097 -50.86 -21.49 -11.40
C GLY A 1097 -50.96 -22.23 -10.06
N VAL A 1098 -49.98 -22.03 -9.18
CA VAL A 1098 -49.96 -22.60 -7.82
C VAL A 1098 -50.39 -21.51 -6.82
N PRO A 1099 -51.40 -21.77 -5.96
CA PRO A 1099 -51.84 -20.79 -4.98
C PRO A 1099 -50.77 -20.59 -3.90
N LEU A 1100 -50.67 -19.36 -3.41
CA LEU A 1100 -49.59 -18.89 -2.53
C LEU A 1100 -50.04 -18.69 -1.08
N VAL A 1101 -49.17 -19.10 -0.15
CA VAL A 1101 -49.16 -18.64 1.24
C VAL A 1101 -47.78 -18.04 1.51
N ALA A 1102 -47.72 -16.71 1.69
CA ALA A 1102 -46.47 -15.97 1.80
C ALA A 1102 -46.38 -15.22 3.14
N ALA A 1103 -45.16 -15.00 3.61
CA ALA A 1103 -44.91 -14.16 4.77
C ALA A 1103 -45.19 -12.68 4.47
N ASP A 1104 -45.73 -11.97 5.45
CA ASP A 1104 -45.89 -10.51 5.42
C ASP A 1104 -44.56 -9.81 5.71
N THR A 1105 -43.60 -9.95 4.80
CA THR A 1105 -42.27 -9.34 4.92
C THR A 1105 -41.75 -8.89 3.56
N GLY A 1106 -40.93 -7.82 3.58
CA GLY A 1106 -40.15 -7.38 2.42
C GLY A 1106 -40.98 -7.18 1.15
N GLY A 1107 -40.45 -7.64 0.02
CA GLY A 1107 -41.10 -7.56 -1.29
C GLY A 1107 -42.33 -8.45 -1.45
N LEU A 1108 -42.48 -9.52 -0.65
CA LEU A 1108 -43.69 -10.36 -0.68
C LEU A 1108 -44.93 -9.57 -0.27
N ALA A 1109 -44.76 -8.60 0.64
CA ALA A 1109 -45.84 -7.75 1.14
C ALA A 1109 -46.48 -6.89 0.05
N GLY A 1110 -45.72 -6.45 -0.95
CA GLY A 1110 -46.23 -5.73 -2.12
C GLY A 1110 -46.60 -6.64 -3.30
N LEU A 1111 -46.07 -7.87 -3.31
CA LEU A 1111 -46.27 -8.83 -4.40
C LEU A 1111 -47.54 -9.66 -4.24
N VAL A 1112 -47.92 -10.06 -3.03
CA VAL A 1112 -49.14 -10.84 -2.72
C VAL A 1112 -50.15 -9.96 -1.96
N GLU A 1113 -51.35 -9.80 -2.52
CA GLU A 1113 -52.47 -9.10 -1.90
C GLU A 1113 -53.31 -10.11 -1.10
N ASP A 1114 -53.33 -9.93 0.23
CA ASP A 1114 -53.95 -10.87 1.17
C ASP A 1114 -55.44 -11.10 0.88
N GLY A 1115 -55.81 -12.36 0.71
CA GLY A 1115 -57.18 -12.78 0.41
C GLY A 1115 -57.65 -12.48 -1.02
N VAL A 1116 -56.79 -11.91 -1.87
CA VAL A 1116 -57.13 -11.55 -3.25
C VAL A 1116 -56.45 -12.49 -4.23
N ASP A 1117 -55.12 -12.55 -4.21
CA ASP A 1117 -54.29 -13.36 -5.12
C ASP A 1117 -53.38 -14.37 -4.38
N GLY A 1118 -53.47 -14.41 -3.05
CA GLY A 1118 -52.82 -15.37 -2.15
C GLY A 1118 -53.16 -15.05 -0.69
N PHE A 1119 -52.56 -15.78 0.25
CA PHE A 1119 -52.61 -15.42 1.67
C PHE A 1119 -51.29 -14.85 2.13
N ARG A 1120 -51.37 -13.77 2.93
CA ARG A 1120 -50.21 -13.12 3.54
C ARG A 1120 -50.33 -13.17 5.06
N LEU A 1121 -49.29 -13.68 5.71
CA LEU A 1121 -49.32 -13.98 7.15
C LEU A 1121 -48.05 -13.53 7.86
N PRO A 1122 -48.11 -13.10 9.14
CA PRO A 1122 -46.91 -12.89 9.95
C PRO A 1122 -46.02 -14.16 10.02
N PRO A 1123 -44.68 -14.04 9.97
CA PRO A 1123 -43.76 -15.18 9.91
C PRO A 1123 -43.46 -15.81 11.30
N ALA A 1124 -44.46 -15.95 12.17
CA ALA A 1124 -44.27 -16.40 13.56
C ALA A 1124 -45.36 -17.35 14.11
N ASP A 1125 -46.45 -17.60 13.39
CA ASP A 1125 -47.61 -18.39 13.88
C ASP A 1125 -47.86 -19.66 13.05
N PRO A 1126 -47.36 -20.83 13.49
CA PRO A 1126 -47.55 -22.10 12.78
C PRO A 1126 -49.03 -22.49 12.59
N ARG A 1127 -49.92 -22.13 13.52
CA ARG A 1127 -51.34 -22.51 13.44
C ARG A 1127 -52.08 -21.67 12.41
N ALA A 1128 -51.79 -20.36 12.35
CA ALA A 1128 -52.36 -19.49 11.31
C ALA A 1128 -51.91 -19.94 9.92
N TRP A 1129 -50.62 -20.29 9.76
CA TRP A 1129 -50.07 -20.83 8.53
C TRP A 1129 -50.75 -22.14 8.11
N ALA A 1130 -50.87 -23.10 9.03
CA ALA A 1130 -51.58 -24.34 8.78
C ALA A 1130 -53.05 -24.10 8.37
N GLY A 1131 -53.76 -23.20 9.06
CA GLY A 1131 -55.14 -22.88 8.76
C GLY A 1131 -55.35 -22.36 7.33
N LYS A 1132 -54.48 -21.48 6.84
CA LYS A 1132 -54.56 -20.98 5.45
C LYS A 1132 -54.13 -22.01 4.41
N ILE A 1133 -53.14 -22.84 4.73
CA ILE A 1133 -52.76 -23.98 3.88
C ILE A 1133 -53.93 -24.96 3.76
N CYS A 1134 -54.55 -25.35 4.88
CA CYS A 1134 -55.73 -26.22 4.93
C CYS A 1134 -56.90 -25.62 4.15
N LEU A 1135 -57.11 -24.30 4.20
CA LEU A 1135 -58.16 -23.64 3.43
C LEU A 1135 -57.94 -23.78 1.92
N LEU A 1136 -56.71 -23.54 1.43
CA LEU A 1136 -56.40 -23.71 0.00
C LEU A 1136 -56.44 -25.18 -0.44
N LEU A 1137 -56.07 -26.12 0.44
CA LEU A 1137 -56.24 -27.54 0.17
C LEU A 1137 -57.73 -27.95 0.21
N GLY A 1138 -58.53 -27.38 1.09
CA GLY A 1138 -59.96 -27.71 1.24
C GLY A 1138 -60.87 -27.09 0.20
N ASP A 1139 -60.49 -25.95 -0.39
CA ASP A 1139 -61.32 -25.15 -1.30
C ASP A 1139 -60.64 -24.94 -2.67
N PRO A 1140 -60.87 -25.88 -3.63
CA PRO A 1140 -60.33 -25.77 -4.98
C PRO A 1140 -60.83 -24.56 -5.78
N GLU A 1141 -62.04 -24.05 -5.48
CA GLU A 1141 -62.59 -22.89 -6.17
C GLU A 1141 -61.85 -21.61 -5.76
N LEU A 1142 -61.60 -21.45 -4.46
CA LEU A 1142 -60.79 -20.36 -3.94
C LEU A 1142 -59.35 -20.42 -4.48
N ALA A 1143 -58.75 -21.62 -4.49
CA ALA A 1143 -57.42 -21.83 -5.05
C ALA A 1143 -57.36 -21.41 -6.54
N ALA A 1144 -58.34 -21.83 -7.35
CA ALA A 1144 -58.42 -21.47 -8.76
C ALA A 1144 -58.64 -19.95 -8.97
N LEU A 1145 -59.44 -19.32 -8.11
CA LEU A 1145 -59.66 -17.88 -8.14
C LEU A 1145 -58.37 -17.09 -7.86
N PHE A 1146 -57.63 -17.49 -6.83
CA PHE A 1146 -56.34 -16.87 -6.49
C PHE A 1146 -55.33 -17.01 -7.63
N THR A 1147 -55.20 -18.21 -8.20
CA THR A 1147 -54.25 -18.46 -9.29
C THR A 1147 -54.61 -17.66 -10.55
N LYS A 1148 -55.91 -17.50 -10.85
CA LYS A 1148 -56.37 -16.68 -11.98
C LYS A 1148 -56.01 -15.20 -11.80
N ARG A 1149 -56.23 -14.65 -10.60
CA ARG A 1149 -55.91 -13.25 -10.29
C ARG A 1149 -54.40 -13.01 -10.30
N ALA A 1150 -53.64 -13.91 -9.67
CA ALA A 1150 -52.18 -13.85 -9.65
C ALA A 1150 -51.59 -13.91 -11.08
N SER A 1151 -52.10 -14.80 -11.93
CA SER A 1151 -51.69 -14.89 -13.34
C SER A 1151 -51.98 -13.61 -14.12
N ALA A 1152 -53.13 -12.96 -13.90
CA ALA A 1152 -53.45 -11.69 -14.56
C ALA A 1152 -52.46 -10.58 -14.16
N LYS A 1153 -52.11 -10.50 -12.87
CA LYS A 1153 -51.15 -9.53 -12.32
C LYS A 1153 -49.75 -9.67 -12.92
N LEU A 1154 -49.30 -10.91 -13.20
CA LEU A 1154 -48.00 -11.15 -13.84
C LEU A 1154 -47.87 -10.46 -15.20
N HIS A 1155 -48.94 -10.45 -16.01
CA HIS A 1155 -48.89 -9.85 -17.34
C HIS A 1155 -48.84 -8.33 -17.30
N THR A 1156 -49.41 -7.70 -16.27
CA THR A 1156 -49.55 -6.23 -16.18
C THR A 1156 -48.49 -5.55 -15.34
N CYS A 1157 -47.89 -6.25 -14.36
CA CYS A 1157 -47.01 -5.61 -13.37
C CYS A 1157 -45.58 -6.16 -13.36
N PHE A 1158 -45.38 -7.37 -13.90
CA PHE A 1158 -44.09 -8.09 -13.80
C PHE A 1158 -43.61 -8.61 -15.16
N ASN A 1159 -44.07 -7.97 -16.25
CA ASN A 1159 -43.61 -8.32 -17.59
C ASN A 1159 -42.25 -7.67 -17.89
N MET A 1160 -41.35 -8.42 -18.54
CA MET A 1160 -40.00 -7.93 -18.80
C MET A 1160 -39.96 -6.70 -19.69
N LYS A 1161 -40.91 -6.52 -20.61
CA LYS A 1161 -40.90 -5.38 -21.54
C LYS A 1161 -41.01 -4.04 -20.82
N GLU A 1162 -41.88 -3.95 -19.81
CA GLU A 1162 -42.01 -2.74 -18.98
C GLU A 1162 -40.81 -2.55 -18.05
N ILE A 1163 -40.27 -3.63 -17.48
CA ILE A 1163 -39.06 -3.58 -16.63
C ILE A 1163 -37.82 -3.13 -17.41
N GLY A 1164 -37.64 -3.64 -18.63
CA GLY A 1164 -36.57 -3.22 -19.54
C GLY A 1164 -36.70 -1.74 -19.92
N ALA A 1165 -37.92 -1.30 -20.26
CA ALA A 1165 -38.21 0.10 -20.56
C ALA A 1165 -37.97 1.03 -19.34
N ALA A 1166 -38.40 0.62 -18.14
CA ALA A 1166 -38.17 1.38 -16.91
C ALA A 1166 -36.67 1.50 -16.61
N THR A 1167 -35.91 0.41 -16.77
CA THR A 1167 -34.45 0.42 -16.57
C THR A 1167 -33.75 1.32 -17.58
N ALA A 1168 -34.12 1.25 -18.86
CA ALA A 1168 -33.58 2.14 -19.89
C ALA A 1168 -33.88 3.62 -19.62
N ASN A 1169 -35.05 3.94 -19.03
CA ASN A 1169 -35.36 5.30 -18.60
C ASN A 1169 -34.44 5.79 -17.46
N VAL A 1170 -34.09 4.91 -16.51
CA VAL A 1170 -33.10 5.23 -15.47
C VAL A 1170 -31.73 5.49 -16.09
N TYR A 1171 -31.31 4.67 -17.06
CA TYR A 1171 -30.06 4.89 -17.79
C TYR A 1171 -30.04 6.27 -18.46
N GLN A 1172 -31.11 6.61 -19.19
CA GLN A 1172 -31.20 7.90 -19.85
C GLN A 1172 -31.19 9.07 -18.86
N SER A 1173 -31.85 8.90 -17.71
CA SER A 1173 -31.83 9.90 -16.62
C SER A 1173 -30.42 10.11 -16.07
N ALA A 1174 -29.67 9.04 -15.83
CA ALA A 1174 -28.29 9.10 -15.34
C ALA A 1174 -27.37 9.82 -16.35
N ILE A 1175 -27.47 9.45 -17.64
CA ILE A 1175 -26.72 10.09 -18.73
C ILE A 1175 -27.04 11.59 -18.83
N ASN A 1176 -28.31 11.97 -18.70
CA ASN A 1176 -28.73 13.37 -18.80
C ASN A 1176 -28.25 14.20 -17.60
N CYS A 1177 -28.28 13.66 -16.37
CA CYS A 1177 -27.77 14.36 -15.19
C CYS A 1177 -26.27 14.69 -15.33
N GLN A 1178 -25.47 13.73 -15.80
CA GLN A 1178 -24.03 13.91 -15.98
C GLN A 1178 -23.68 14.97 -17.04
N ARG A 1179 -24.50 15.12 -18.09
CA ARG A 1179 -24.34 16.16 -19.13
C ARG A 1179 -24.66 17.55 -18.60
N SER A 1180 -25.68 17.69 -17.74
CA SER A 1180 -26.07 18.97 -17.14
C SER A 1180 -25.04 19.50 -16.15
N THR A 1181 -24.32 18.62 -15.43
CA THR A 1181 -23.25 19.02 -14.50
C THR A 1181 -21.95 19.44 -15.20
N LYS A 1182 -21.74 19.07 -16.47
CA LYS A 1182 -20.58 19.51 -17.28
C LYS A 1182 -20.78 20.85 -17.98
N THR A 1183 -22.00 21.42 -17.94
CA THR A 1183 -22.37 22.69 -18.59
C THR A 1183 -22.52 23.87 -17.61
N CYS A 1184 -22.20 23.69 -16.33
CA CYS A 1184 -22.11 24.74 -15.32
C CYS A 1184 -20.65 25.06 -14.99
#